data_AF-A0A4Y7K5K6-F1
#
_entry.id   AF-A0A4Y7K5K6-F1
#
_cell.length_a   1.000
_cell.length_b   1.000
_cell.length_c   1.000
_cell.angle_alpha   90.00
_cell.angle_beta   90.00
_cell.angle_gamma   90.00
#
_symmetry.space_group_name_H-M   'P 1'
#
loop_
_entity.id
_entity.type
_entity.pdbx_description
1 polymer ?
#
loop_
_entity_poly.entity_id
_entity_poly.type
_entity_poly.pdbx_seq_one_letter_code
_entity_poly.pdbx_strand_id
1 'polypeptide(L)'
;MLTLHAHRFWRKPIFFNSSSFKSAREKLSLYTVDESKSLILQSTKQTLILTMAEPVSSSDLRSESHCNSDYAEIIVVRHGETTWNSDGRLQGHLDADLNEVGRQQAAAVADRLSKKSKISAVYASDLRRASETAQIISSKCGNLEVIQDPDLRERHLGDLQGLVLKEAANTKPKAYQAFVSGRTGEAIPGGGESLEQLHDRCTSALQRIGKKHKGERVVVVTHGGVLRELYWRACPNGKRQGKILNTSVNIFHLSDGGEHWVIKAWGDVSHLEETGFLKTGFGGDKNSGQAEGGGGGEAKMETKKITAPYGSWKSPITADVVSGADKRLGGIAVDGHGHLLWVETRPNEAGRAVLVKEADKYEDEPIDITPKEFAVRTLANEYGGQAFTIFGDAIVFSNYKDQRLYKQIIGDSSPLPITPDYGGSLVRYADGVFDSRSNSYITVMEDHRESSLNAITTIVSVSLSDGIKQDPKLLVGGNDFYAFPRVDPKGERLAWIEWGHPNMQWDKAELWVGYISKDGDISRKICVAGGDPMLVESPSEPKWSPKGELFFITDRKNGFWNLYKWIEHKNEVVSIYSIEAEFTKPFWVFGVCSYDFIKSNENNNLIACNYRQSGRSYLGVLDDAQNSLTAVDVPFTDIGNIVVLDDNKSQAVDFSIMWSSSPDSTKYKSYFSMPEPIEFPTEVAGQKAYAYFYPPTNPCYQASEEEKPPLLLKIHGGPTAESRAILDLNIQYWTSRGWAFVDVNHGGSTGYGREFRERLLGSWGIVDVNDCCSCAKFLVDSGKVDGERLCITGRSAGGYTTLASLAFRQTFKAGASLYGIADLNSLKTDTHKFESRYTDNLVGSEEAYFERSPINFVDKFSCPVILFQGLEDKVVTPDQARKIYTALKQKGLPVALVEYEGEQHGFRKAENIKYTLEQQMVFFARLIGNFKVADEITPLKIDNLD
;
A
#
# COMPACT_ATOMS: atom_id res chain seq x y z
N MET A 1 -5.52 -10.92 -15.73
CA MET A 1 -5.64 -9.59 -15.06
C MET A 1 -5.15 -9.79 -13.61
N LEU A 2 -4.54 -8.82 -12.92
CA LEU A 2 -3.94 -9.06 -11.58
C LEU A 2 -4.64 -8.21 -10.50
N THR A 3 -5.18 -8.83 -9.47
CA THR A 3 -5.84 -8.11 -8.38
C THR A 3 -5.00 -8.11 -7.11
N LEU A 4 -4.87 -6.94 -6.48
CA LEU A 4 -4.00 -6.71 -5.33
C LEU A 4 -4.80 -6.13 -4.15
N HIS A 5 -4.56 -6.68 -2.97
CA HIS A 5 -4.85 -5.95 -1.73
C HIS A 5 -3.64 -5.09 -1.37
N ALA A 6 -3.79 -3.77 -1.27
CA ALA A 6 -2.63 -2.89 -1.05
C ALA A 6 -2.98 -1.64 -0.25
N HIS A 7 -1.98 -1.11 0.46
CA HIS A 7 -2.08 0.10 1.26
C HIS A 7 -1.06 1.16 0.83
N ARG A 8 -1.34 2.44 1.12
CA ARG A 8 -0.55 3.59 0.62
C ARG A 8 -0.48 4.75 1.62
N PHE A 9 0.72 5.33 1.81
CA PHE A 9 0.95 6.56 2.62
C PHE A 9 0.89 7.89 1.83
N TRP A 10 1.08 7.82 0.50
CA TRP A 10 1.18 8.89 -0.52
C TRP A 10 2.55 9.59 -0.71
N ARG A 11 3.30 9.17 -1.75
CA ARG A 11 3.76 10.10 -2.81
C ARG A 11 2.60 10.35 -3.80
N LYS A 12 2.54 11.53 -4.46
CA LYS A 12 1.52 12.11 -5.40
C LYS A 12 0.31 11.23 -5.84
N PRO A 13 -0.91 11.78 -6.00
CA PRO A 13 -1.91 11.16 -6.87
C PRO A 13 -1.33 11.17 -8.29
N ILE A 14 -0.94 10.01 -8.77
CA ILE A 14 -0.90 9.76 -10.20
C ILE A 14 -2.37 9.58 -10.53
N PHE A 15 -2.96 10.49 -11.30
CA PHE A 15 -4.15 10.11 -12.06
C PHE A 15 -3.71 8.89 -12.87
N PHE A 16 -4.25 7.72 -12.54
CA PHE A 16 -4.01 6.51 -13.32
C PHE A 16 -4.67 6.71 -14.67
N ASN A 17 -3.96 7.38 -15.57
CA ASN A 17 -4.10 7.09 -16.97
C ASN A 17 -3.31 5.80 -17.20
N SER A 18 -3.80 4.94 -18.08
CA SER A 18 -3.25 3.62 -18.48
C SER A 18 -1.72 3.51 -18.72
N SER A 19 -0.97 4.61 -18.65
CA SER A 19 0.47 4.73 -18.91
C SER A 19 1.40 4.30 -17.77
N SER A 20 1.02 4.43 -16.49
CA SER A 20 1.85 3.89 -15.39
C SER A 20 1.81 2.36 -15.37
N PHE A 21 0.64 1.83 -15.75
CA PHE A 21 0.48 0.42 -16.09
C PHE A 21 1.20 0.04 -17.38
N LYS A 22 1.51 0.98 -18.30
CA LYS A 22 2.29 0.67 -19.51
C LYS A 22 3.73 0.29 -19.21
N SER A 23 4.42 0.86 -18.24
CA SER A 23 5.80 0.46 -17.91
C SER A 23 5.86 -1.01 -17.43
N ALA A 24 4.89 -1.40 -16.60
CA ALA A 24 4.67 -2.80 -16.20
C ALA A 24 4.25 -3.68 -17.39
N ARG A 25 3.34 -3.20 -18.23
CA ARG A 25 2.79 -3.89 -19.42
C ARG A 25 3.81 -4.01 -20.55
N GLU A 26 4.75 -3.07 -20.69
CA GLU A 26 5.85 -3.07 -21.65
C GLU A 26 6.95 -4.04 -21.21
N LYS A 27 7.30 -4.06 -19.91
CA LYS A 27 8.21 -5.07 -19.33
C LYS A 27 7.65 -6.50 -19.42
N LEU A 28 6.32 -6.66 -19.30
CA LEU A 28 5.64 -7.93 -19.48
C LEU A 28 5.42 -8.30 -20.97
N SER A 29 5.38 -7.31 -21.87
CA SER A 29 5.26 -7.54 -23.32
C SER A 29 6.56 -8.00 -23.99
N LEU A 30 7.71 -7.89 -23.31
CA LEU A 30 9.02 -8.32 -23.83
C LEU A 30 9.18 -9.85 -23.92
N TYR A 31 8.22 -10.63 -23.42
CA TYR A 31 8.24 -12.10 -23.41
C TYR A 31 7.36 -12.76 -24.49
N THR A 32 6.97 -12.03 -25.53
CA THR A 32 6.19 -12.61 -26.65
C THR A 32 7.09 -13.09 -27.79
N VAL A 33 7.20 -14.42 -27.93
CA VAL A 33 7.51 -15.05 -29.22
C VAL A 33 6.19 -15.23 -29.96
N ASP A 34 6.08 -14.62 -31.14
CA ASP A 34 4.91 -14.71 -32.02
C ASP A 34 5.02 -15.97 -32.90
N GLU A 35 4.37 -17.06 -32.50
CA GLU A 35 4.13 -18.23 -33.34
C GLU A 35 2.78 -18.10 -34.04
N SER A 36 2.72 -17.35 -35.15
CA SER A 36 1.63 -17.52 -36.13
C SER A 36 1.87 -16.85 -37.49
N LYS A 37 2.95 -17.18 -38.21
CA LYS A 37 2.97 -17.00 -39.69
C LYS A 37 3.70 -18.13 -40.39
N SER A 38 2.94 -18.99 -41.08
CA SER A 38 3.44 -19.92 -42.08
C SER A 38 3.47 -19.27 -43.47
N LEU A 39 4.62 -19.46 -44.15
CA LEU A 39 4.86 -19.56 -45.60
C LEU A 39 4.53 -18.36 -46.51
N ILE A 40 5.56 -17.59 -46.91
CA ILE A 40 6.08 -17.53 -48.30
C ILE A 40 7.61 -17.34 -48.25
N LEU A 41 8.35 -18.20 -48.96
CA LEU A 41 9.80 -18.14 -49.18
C LEU A 41 10.21 -16.86 -49.96
N GLN A 42 11.32 -16.24 -49.56
CA GLN A 42 12.49 -16.08 -50.45
C GLN A 42 13.77 -15.72 -49.66
N SER A 43 14.77 -16.58 -49.87
CA SER A 43 16.23 -16.46 -49.68
C SER A 43 16.81 -15.05 -49.42
N THR A 44 17.87 -14.83 -48.63
CA THR A 44 19.16 -15.55 -48.60
C THR A 44 20.08 -15.01 -47.48
N LYS A 45 20.93 -15.90 -46.91
CA LYS A 45 22.24 -15.71 -46.22
C LYS A 45 22.24 -15.07 -44.81
N GLN A 46 22.40 -15.85 -43.73
CA GLN A 46 23.67 -16.32 -43.09
C GLN A 46 24.65 -15.16 -42.81
N THR A 47 25.09 -14.91 -41.56
CA THR A 47 25.91 -15.82 -40.74
C THR A 47 25.86 -15.47 -39.24
N LEU A 48 25.79 -16.50 -38.40
CA LEU A 48 25.99 -16.54 -36.95
C LEU A 48 27.50 -16.67 -36.65
N ILE A 49 28.07 -15.92 -35.69
CA ILE A 49 29.21 -16.38 -34.85
C ILE A 49 29.10 -15.78 -33.43
N LEU A 50 28.97 -16.68 -32.45
CA LEU A 50 29.25 -16.53 -31.01
C LEU A 50 30.76 -16.43 -30.75
N THR A 51 31.19 -15.61 -29.77
CA THR A 51 32.18 -15.97 -28.69
C THR A 51 32.51 -14.71 -27.86
N MET A 52 32.15 -14.68 -26.57
CA MET A 52 32.95 -15.00 -25.35
C MET A 52 33.83 -13.84 -24.81
N ALA A 53 33.60 -13.56 -23.51
CA ALA A 53 34.42 -13.00 -22.41
C ALA A 53 35.94 -12.82 -22.67
N GLU A 54 36.73 -11.92 -22.07
CA GLU A 54 36.73 -10.95 -20.94
C GLU A 54 38.16 -10.25 -21.01
N PRO A 55 38.73 -9.52 -20.02
CA PRO A 55 38.42 -8.20 -19.41
C PRO A 55 39.63 -7.21 -19.41
N VAL A 56 39.54 -6.11 -18.63
CA VAL A 56 40.59 -5.12 -18.18
C VAL A 56 41.05 -4.09 -19.25
N SER A 57 41.33 -2.78 -19.02
CA SER A 57 41.62 -1.95 -17.85
C SER A 57 41.34 -0.46 -18.10
N SER A 58 41.24 0.29 -17.00
CA SER A 58 41.22 1.76 -16.81
C SER A 58 42.15 2.62 -17.70
N SER A 59 41.65 3.77 -18.18
CA SER A 59 42.05 5.14 -17.76
C SER A 59 41.83 6.21 -18.86
N ASP A 60 41.36 7.37 -18.38
CA ASP A 60 41.56 8.74 -18.88
C ASP A 60 40.76 9.38 -20.05
N LEU A 61 39.88 10.29 -19.60
CA LEU A 61 39.81 11.73 -19.93
C LEU A 61 39.28 12.21 -21.31
N ARG A 62 38.03 12.72 -21.23
CA ARG A 62 37.46 13.95 -21.82
C ARG A 62 38.07 14.52 -23.12
N SER A 63 37.23 14.55 -24.17
CA SER A 63 36.95 15.78 -24.94
C SER A 63 35.63 15.67 -25.71
N GLU A 64 34.69 16.58 -25.46
CA GLU A 64 33.54 16.84 -26.34
C GLU A 64 33.99 17.52 -27.64
N SER A 65 33.44 17.13 -28.79
CA SER A 65 32.62 18.03 -29.63
C SER A 65 32.24 17.45 -31.01
N HIS A 66 30.95 17.59 -31.32
CA HIS A 66 30.32 17.79 -32.63
C HIS A 66 30.06 16.57 -33.53
N CYS A 67 28.83 16.05 -33.44
CA CYS A 67 28.19 15.36 -34.56
C CYS A 67 27.14 16.29 -35.18
N ASN A 68 27.29 16.52 -36.48
CA ASN A 68 26.49 17.39 -37.35
C ASN A 68 25.05 16.85 -37.45
N SER A 69 24.07 17.51 -36.82
CA SER A 69 22.67 17.08 -36.88
C SER A 69 21.93 17.71 -38.06
N ASP A 70 21.33 16.88 -38.93
CA ASP A 70 20.52 17.31 -40.08
C ASP A 70 19.14 17.92 -39.73
N TYR A 71 18.92 18.27 -38.46
CA TYR A 71 17.65 18.78 -37.94
C TYR A 71 17.83 20.05 -37.10
N ALA A 72 16.78 20.85 -36.99
CA ALA A 72 16.67 21.91 -36.00
C ALA A 72 16.05 21.35 -34.71
N GLU A 73 16.65 21.61 -33.54
CA GLU A 73 16.05 21.27 -32.24
C GLU A 73 15.27 22.47 -31.70
N ILE A 74 13.94 22.35 -31.68
CA ILE A 74 13.04 23.42 -31.24
C ILE A 74 12.45 23.05 -29.89
N ILE A 75 12.77 23.87 -28.89
CA ILE A 75 12.27 23.75 -27.53
C ILE A 75 11.08 24.67 -27.36
N VAL A 76 9.87 24.11 -27.42
CA VAL A 76 8.62 24.87 -27.26
C VAL A 76 8.19 24.85 -25.80
N VAL A 77 8.14 26.03 -25.19
CA VAL A 77 7.81 26.24 -23.77
C VAL A 77 6.45 26.93 -23.67
N ARG A 78 5.55 26.41 -22.83
CA ARG A 78 4.31 27.14 -22.50
C ARG A 78 4.63 28.34 -21.62
N HIS A 79 4.00 29.50 -21.82
CA HIS A 79 4.16 30.64 -20.92
C HIS A 79 3.90 30.30 -19.43
N GLY A 80 4.50 31.07 -18.51
CA GLY A 80 4.26 30.97 -17.06
C GLY A 80 2.81 31.28 -16.66
N GLU A 81 2.42 30.93 -15.43
CA GLU A 81 1.09 31.18 -14.93
C GLU A 81 0.70 32.67 -14.93
N THR A 82 -0.53 32.96 -15.36
CA THR A 82 -1.20 34.25 -15.16
C THR A 82 -2.34 34.10 -14.14
N THR A 83 -2.81 35.19 -13.54
CA THR A 83 -4.01 35.15 -12.67
C THR A 83 -5.24 34.57 -13.39
N TRP A 84 -5.33 34.77 -14.71
CA TRP A 84 -6.41 34.19 -15.50
C TRP A 84 -6.27 32.69 -15.71
N ASN A 85 -5.06 32.12 -15.60
CA ASN A 85 -4.89 30.67 -15.55
C ASN A 85 -5.41 30.09 -14.23
N SER A 86 -5.06 30.69 -13.10
CA SER A 86 -5.52 30.23 -11.78
C SER A 86 -7.04 30.33 -11.62
N ASP A 87 -7.64 31.37 -12.23
CA ASP A 87 -9.08 31.63 -12.15
C ASP A 87 -9.91 30.87 -13.19
N GLY A 88 -9.27 30.11 -14.10
CA GLY A 88 -9.96 29.38 -15.17
C GLY A 88 -10.62 30.27 -16.24
N ARG A 89 -10.07 31.46 -16.50
CA ARG A 89 -10.55 32.40 -17.52
C ARG A 89 -9.96 32.10 -18.90
N LEU A 90 -10.81 32.21 -19.93
CA LEU A 90 -10.46 32.02 -21.32
C LEU A 90 -9.73 33.26 -21.85
N GLN A 91 -8.41 33.20 -22.03
CA GLN A 91 -7.59 34.38 -22.40
C GLN A 91 -7.65 34.70 -23.90
N GLY A 92 -7.40 33.70 -24.76
CA GLY A 92 -7.22 33.93 -26.19
C GLY A 92 -6.12 34.97 -26.47
N HIS A 93 -6.44 35.98 -27.27
CA HIS A 93 -5.55 37.11 -27.59
C HIS A 93 -5.62 38.26 -26.59
N LEU A 94 -6.47 38.20 -25.56
CA LEU A 94 -6.41 39.20 -24.49
C LEU A 94 -5.14 38.98 -23.66
N ASP A 95 -4.46 40.08 -23.35
CA ASP A 95 -3.26 40.07 -22.54
C ASP A 95 -3.62 39.92 -21.06
N ALA A 96 -2.83 39.08 -20.40
CA ALA A 96 -2.76 38.96 -18.95
C ALA A 96 -1.29 38.84 -18.60
N ASP A 97 -0.84 39.57 -17.59
CA ASP A 97 0.55 39.53 -17.14
C ASP A 97 0.82 38.23 -16.35
N LEU A 98 2.09 37.81 -16.28
CA LEU A 98 2.47 36.71 -15.39
C LEU A 98 2.17 37.09 -13.94
N ASN A 99 1.61 36.15 -13.18
CA ASN A 99 1.56 36.29 -11.74
C ASN A 99 2.94 35.93 -11.14
N GLU A 100 3.09 36.10 -9.83
CA GLU A 100 4.37 35.83 -9.17
C GLU A 100 4.83 34.37 -9.32
N VAL A 101 3.88 33.43 -9.31
CA VAL A 101 4.16 32.01 -9.57
C VAL A 101 4.65 31.81 -11.00
N GLY A 102 4.05 32.49 -11.97
CA GLY A 102 4.45 32.43 -13.38
C GLY A 102 5.86 32.96 -13.65
N ARG A 103 6.28 34.03 -12.96
CA ARG A 103 7.67 34.54 -13.06
C ARG A 103 8.67 33.57 -12.45
N GLN A 104 8.32 32.97 -11.33
CA GLN A 104 9.12 31.94 -10.67
C GLN A 104 9.26 30.67 -11.51
N GLN A 105 8.16 30.22 -12.13
CA GLN A 105 8.17 29.16 -13.13
C GLN A 105 9.09 29.49 -14.31
N ALA A 106 8.98 30.71 -14.85
CA ALA A 106 9.81 31.18 -15.95
C ALA A 106 11.30 31.18 -15.58
N ALA A 107 11.65 31.56 -14.34
CA ALA A 107 13.02 31.50 -13.84
C ALA A 107 13.54 30.05 -13.72
N ALA A 108 12.72 29.11 -13.24
CA ALA A 108 13.10 27.71 -13.12
C ALA A 108 13.37 27.06 -14.49
N VAL A 109 12.52 27.32 -15.49
CA VAL A 109 12.77 26.81 -16.85
C VAL A 109 13.99 27.48 -17.48
N ALA A 110 14.23 28.77 -17.21
CA ALA A 110 15.42 29.49 -17.64
C ALA A 110 16.71 28.86 -17.09
N ASP A 111 16.74 28.55 -15.78
CA ASP A 111 17.89 27.89 -15.13
C ASP A 111 18.12 26.47 -15.63
N ARG A 112 17.07 25.74 -16.01
CA ARG A 112 17.22 24.43 -16.66
C ARG A 112 17.82 24.55 -18.06
N LEU A 113 17.37 25.52 -18.84
CA LEU A 113 17.81 25.68 -20.22
C LEU A 113 19.24 26.22 -20.32
N SER A 114 19.68 27.04 -19.36
CA SER A 114 21.04 27.57 -19.30
C SER A 114 22.12 26.51 -19.03
N LYS A 115 21.76 25.39 -18.38
CA LYS A 115 22.67 24.27 -18.08
C LYS A 115 22.96 23.35 -19.28
N LYS A 116 22.32 23.57 -20.43
CA LYS A 116 22.44 22.71 -21.62
C LYS A 116 23.20 23.40 -22.76
N SER A 117 23.35 22.69 -23.88
CA SER A 117 23.97 23.18 -25.13
C SER A 117 23.43 24.55 -25.56
N LYS A 118 24.32 25.39 -26.10
CA LYS A 118 24.07 26.79 -26.49
C LYS A 118 22.77 26.94 -27.30
N ILE A 119 21.92 27.89 -26.87
CA ILE A 119 20.72 28.31 -27.60
C ILE A 119 21.11 29.38 -28.61
N SER A 120 20.60 29.28 -29.84
CA SER A 120 20.97 30.16 -30.95
C SER A 120 19.98 31.31 -31.14
N ALA A 121 18.70 31.12 -30.80
CA ALA A 121 17.66 32.15 -30.85
C ALA A 121 16.52 31.84 -29.88
N VAL A 122 15.82 32.89 -29.42
CA VAL A 122 14.59 32.80 -28.61
C VAL A 122 13.46 33.49 -29.36
N TYR A 123 12.38 32.76 -29.63
CA TYR A 123 11.15 33.25 -30.23
C TYR A 123 10.03 33.28 -29.20
N ALA A 124 9.09 34.21 -29.33
CA ALA A 124 7.92 34.27 -28.47
C ALA A 124 6.68 34.76 -29.21
N SER A 125 5.51 34.32 -28.76
CA SER A 125 4.29 35.11 -28.99
C SER A 125 4.47 36.50 -28.41
N ASP A 126 3.97 37.49 -29.13
CA ASP A 126 3.95 38.90 -28.73
C ASP A 126 2.94 39.23 -27.60
N LEU A 127 2.14 38.26 -27.16
CA LEU A 127 1.31 38.40 -25.95
C LEU A 127 2.19 38.45 -24.70
N ARG A 128 1.90 39.38 -23.80
CA ARG A 128 2.79 39.75 -22.68
C ARG A 128 3.26 38.57 -21.85
N ARG A 129 2.36 37.67 -21.44
CA ARG A 129 2.70 36.44 -20.68
C ARG A 129 3.77 35.58 -21.35
N ALA A 130 3.72 35.43 -22.67
CA ALA A 130 4.68 34.63 -23.42
C ALA A 130 5.99 35.40 -23.63
N SER A 131 5.90 36.69 -23.99
CA SER A 131 7.06 37.56 -24.17
C SER A 131 7.85 37.75 -22.87
N GLU A 132 7.18 37.95 -21.72
CA GLU A 132 7.82 38.07 -20.40
C GLU A 132 8.51 36.77 -20.00
N THR A 133 7.85 35.62 -20.20
CA THR A 133 8.47 34.30 -19.97
C THR A 133 9.73 34.12 -20.84
N ALA A 134 9.68 34.52 -22.10
CA ALA A 134 10.81 34.43 -23.02
C ALA A 134 11.96 35.37 -22.67
N GLN A 135 11.67 36.58 -22.18
CA GLN A 135 12.69 37.52 -21.69
C GLN A 135 13.43 36.95 -20.47
N ILE A 136 12.70 36.34 -19.54
CA ILE A 136 13.31 35.67 -18.37
C ILE A 136 14.22 34.53 -18.84
N ILE A 137 13.77 33.68 -19.77
CA ILE A 137 14.60 32.61 -20.36
C ILE A 137 15.85 33.18 -21.04
N SER A 138 15.68 34.22 -21.85
CA SER A 138 16.77 34.82 -22.61
C SER A 138 17.86 35.40 -21.71
N SER A 139 17.47 36.07 -20.61
CA SER A 139 18.41 36.67 -19.66
C SER A 139 19.42 35.67 -19.07
N LYS A 140 19.03 34.39 -18.96
CA LYS A 140 19.86 33.29 -18.45
C LYS A 140 20.56 32.48 -19.55
N CYS A 141 20.11 32.60 -20.79
CA CYS A 141 20.57 31.81 -21.93
C CYS A 141 21.42 32.64 -22.91
N GLY A 142 22.25 33.54 -22.40
CA GLY A 142 23.17 34.36 -23.20
C GLY A 142 22.64 35.74 -23.60
N ASN A 143 21.54 36.20 -22.99
CA ASN A 143 20.94 37.52 -23.20
C ASN A 143 20.64 37.81 -24.68
N LEU A 144 20.04 36.83 -25.34
CA LEU A 144 19.66 36.88 -26.76
C LEU A 144 18.46 37.83 -26.98
N GLU A 145 18.35 38.40 -28.17
CA GLU A 145 17.15 39.14 -28.54
C GLU A 145 15.95 38.18 -28.64
N VAL A 146 14.83 38.55 -28.01
CA VAL A 146 13.56 37.79 -28.10
C VAL A 146 12.82 38.23 -29.36
N ILE A 147 12.76 37.35 -30.36
CA ILE A 147 12.08 37.60 -31.64
C ILE A 147 10.58 37.33 -31.45
N GLN A 148 9.77 38.38 -31.52
CA GLN A 148 8.32 38.25 -31.43
C GLN A 148 7.72 37.79 -32.77
N ASP A 149 6.88 36.76 -32.73
CA ASP A 149 6.15 36.24 -33.89
C ASP A 149 4.64 36.15 -33.55
N PRO A 150 3.78 36.99 -34.16
CA PRO A 150 2.33 36.96 -33.93
C PRO A 150 1.67 35.62 -34.30
N ASP A 151 2.29 34.81 -35.18
CA ASP A 151 1.77 33.49 -35.54
C ASP A 151 1.88 32.47 -34.40
N LEU A 152 2.60 32.80 -33.32
CA LEU A 152 2.70 31.99 -32.11
C LEU A 152 1.62 32.32 -31.07
N ARG A 153 0.68 33.24 -31.35
CA ARG A 153 -0.44 33.59 -30.45
C ARG A 153 -1.35 32.39 -30.19
N GLU A 154 -1.97 32.37 -29.00
CA GLU A 154 -3.03 31.42 -28.64
C GLU A 154 -4.19 31.49 -29.65
N ARG A 155 -5.12 30.53 -29.66
CA ARG A 155 -6.35 30.64 -30.46
C ARG A 155 -7.10 31.94 -30.12
N HIS A 156 -7.51 32.73 -31.12
CA HIS A 156 -8.44 33.82 -30.86
C HIS A 156 -9.81 33.23 -30.49
N LEU A 157 -10.28 33.46 -29.26
CA LEU A 157 -11.51 32.82 -28.75
C LEU A 157 -12.77 33.67 -28.98
N GLY A 158 -12.66 34.77 -29.75
CA GLY A 158 -13.77 35.63 -30.10
C GLY A 158 -14.50 36.16 -28.86
N ASP A 159 -15.82 35.99 -28.83
CA ASP A 159 -16.72 36.39 -27.77
C ASP A 159 -16.46 35.69 -26.42
N LEU A 160 -15.64 34.63 -26.39
CA LEU A 160 -15.32 33.89 -25.16
C LEU A 160 -14.14 34.48 -24.38
N GLN A 161 -13.36 35.38 -24.97
CA GLN A 161 -12.19 35.95 -24.32
C GLN A 161 -12.61 36.77 -23.08
N GLY A 162 -11.96 36.53 -21.93
CA GLY A 162 -12.28 37.19 -20.65
C GLY A 162 -13.27 36.44 -19.76
N LEU A 163 -14.04 35.50 -20.31
CA LEU A 163 -15.04 34.76 -19.55
C LEU A 163 -14.42 33.63 -18.73
N VAL A 164 -15.00 33.36 -17.56
CA VAL A 164 -14.73 32.13 -16.81
C VAL A 164 -15.38 30.96 -17.55
N LEU A 165 -14.66 29.86 -17.74
CA LEU A 165 -15.12 28.74 -18.60
C LEU A 165 -16.51 28.20 -18.21
N LYS A 166 -16.83 28.17 -16.90
CA LYS A 166 -18.13 27.69 -16.39
C LYS A 166 -19.30 28.60 -16.78
N GLU A 167 -19.05 29.89 -16.97
CA GLU A 167 -20.07 30.91 -17.29
C GLU A 167 -20.30 31.04 -18.80
N ALA A 168 -19.29 30.71 -19.61
CA ALA A 168 -19.32 30.83 -21.06
C ALA A 168 -20.52 30.15 -21.73
N ALA A 169 -20.94 28.99 -21.21
CA ALA A 169 -22.10 28.24 -21.72
C ALA A 169 -23.41 29.03 -21.65
N ASN A 170 -23.57 29.87 -20.62
CA ASN A 170 -24.78 30.64 -20.37
C ASN A 170 -24.70 32.03 -21.00
N THR A 171 -23.53 32.68 -20.93
CA THR A 171 -23.36 34.06 -21.40
C THR A 171 -23.23 34.16 -22.93
N LYS A 172 -22.55 33.18 -23.55
CA LYS A 172 -22.26 33.17 -24.99
C LYS A 172 -22.46 31.76 -25.57
N PRO A 173 -23.69 31.21 -25.55
CA PRO A 173 -23.97 29.81 -25.86
C PRO A 173 -23.52 29.39 -27.27
N LYS A 174 -23.73 30.24 -28.28
CA LYS A 174 -23.28 29.98 -29.66
C LYS A 174 -21.76 29.88 -29.75
N ALA A 175 -21.04 30.76 -29.06
CA ALA A 175 -19.58 30.76 -29.07
C ALA A 175 -19.01 29.59 -28.28
N TYR A 176 -19.61 29.27 -27.13
CA TYR A 176 -19.26 28.10 -26.33
C TYR A 176 -19.50 26.80 -27.09
N GLN A 177 -20.62 26.68 -27.80
CA GLN A 177 -20.93 25.52 -28.64
C GLN A 177 -19.88 25.35 -29.74
N ALA A 178 -19.51 26.42 -30.46
CA ALA A 178 -18.44 26.36 -31.46
C ALA A 178 -17.07 25.99 -30.86
N PHE A 179 -16.79 26.41 -29.62
CA PHE A 179 -15.57 26.06 -28.90
C PHE A 179 -15.50 24.57 -28.50
N VAL A 180 -16.64 23.95 -28.14
CA VAL A 180 -16.70 22.54 -27.69
C VAL A 180 -17.13 21.54 -28.76
N SER A 181 -17.64 21.99 -29.92
CA SER A 181 -18.23 21.14 -30.98
C SER A 181 -17.26 20.13 -31.59
N GLY A 182 -15.95 20.36 -31.45
CA GLY A 182 -14.92 19.52 -32.07
C GLY A 182 -14.81 19.66 -33.59
N ARG A 183 -15.63 20.51 -34.23
CA ARG A 183 -15.56 20.80 -35.66
C ARG A 183 -14.36 21.69 -35.95
N THR A 184 -13.41 21.22 -36.76
CA THR A 184 -12.11 21.88 -36.94
C THR A 184 -12.19 23.17 -37.75
N GLY A 185 -13.05 23.23 -38.77
CA GLY A 185 -13.24 24.39 -39.64
C GLY A 185 -14.19 25.48 -39.11
N GLU A 186 -14.81 25.29 -37.94
CA GLU A 186 -15.78 26.24 -37.38
C GLU A 186 -15.07 27.37 -36.59
N ALA A 187 -15.20 28.61 -37.06
CA ALA A 187 -14.73 29.80 -36.37
C ALA A 187 -15.57 30.12 -35.12
N ILE A 188 -14.95 30.66 -34.07
CA ILE A 188 -15.69 31.06 -32.86
C ILE A 188 -16.32 32.44 -33.10
N PRO A 189 -17.64 32.63 -32.89
CA PRO A 189 -18.32 33.92 -32.95
C PRO A 189 -17.57 35.03 -32.20
N GLY A 190 -17.61 36.27 -32.72
CA GLY A 190 -16.85 37.41 -32.18
C GLY A 190 -15.46 37.58 -32.79
N GLY A 191 -15.26 37.10 -34.03
CA GLY A 191 -13.97 37.17 -34.72
C GLY A 191 -12.93 36.14 -34.25
N GLY A 192 -13.37 35.05 -33.59
CA GLY A 192 -12.51 33.95 -33.19
C GLY A 192 -12.07 33.04 -34.33
N GLU A 193 -10.91 32.42 -34.17
CA GLU A 193 -10.31 31.52 -35.15
C GLU A 193 -10.94 30.12 -35.07
N SER A 194 -10.99 29.41 -36.20
CA SER A 194 -11.23 27.96 -36.22
C SER A 194 -10.00 27.19 -35.71
N LEU A 195 -10.15 25.88 -35.44
CA LEU A 195 -8.99 25.05 -35.07
C LEU A 195 -8.05 24.87 -36.27
N GLU A 196 -8.60 24.78 -37.49
CA GLU A 196 -7.82 24.70 -38.73
C GLU A 196 -6.98 25.95 -38.97
N GLN A 197 -7.56 27.14 -38.76
CA GLN A 197 -6.81 28.41 -38.84
C GLN A 197 -5.68 28.49 -37.82
N LEU A 198 -5.92 28.06 -36.57
CA LEU A 198 -4.88 27.96 -35.54
C LEU A 198 -3.79 26.95 -35.95
N HIS A 199 -4.20 25.78 -36.44
CA HIS A 199 -3.31 24.71 -36.86
C HIS A 199 -2.36 25.19 -37.96
N ASP A 200 -2.90 25.73 -39.03
CA ASP A 200 -2.11 26.22 -40.17
C ASP A 200 -1.14 27.33 -39.76
N ARG A 201 -1.63 28.30 -38.97
CA ARG A 201 -0.83 29.44 -38.50
C ARG A 201 0.35 28.99 -37.65
N CYS A 202 0.10 28.22 -36.60
CA CYS A 202 1.16 27.88 -35.65
C CYS A 202 2.14 26.83 -36.18
N THR A 203 1.67 25.89 -37.00
CA THR A 203 2.56 24.90 -37.63
C THR A 203 3.46 25.57 -38.66
N SER A 204 2.91 26.45 -39.52
CA SER A 204 3.70 27.26 -40.46
C SER A 204 4.77 28.08 -39.75
N ALA A 205 4.46 28.68 -38.59
CA ALA A 205 5.45 29.42 -37.79
C ALA A 205 6.61 28.52 -37.35
N LEU A 206 6.33 27.34 -36.79
CA LEU A 206 7.39 26.42 -36.36
C LEU A 206 8.18 25.83 -37.55
N GLN A 207 7.52 25.59 -38.70
CA GLN A 207 8.21 25.19 -39.93
C GLN A 207 9.19 26.28 -40.41
N ARG A 208 8.75 27.55 -40.44
CA ARG A 208 9.63 28.71 -40.78
C ARG A 208 10.84 28.78 -39.86
N ILE A 209 10.63 28.61 -38.55
CA ILE A 209 11.70 28.62 -37.54
C ILE A 209 12.64 27.42 -37.76
N GLY A 210 12.11 26.21 -37.92
CA GLY A 210 12.92 25.00 -38.15
C GLY A 210 13.75 25.06 -39.42
N LYS A 211 13.20 25.62 -40.51
CA LYS A 211 13.93 25.82 -41.76
C LYS A 211 15.09 26.81 -41.61
N LYS A 212 14.88 27.89 -40.85
CA LYS A 212 15.90 28.93 -40.61
C LYS A 212 17.04 28.43 -39.73
N HIS A 213 16.75 27.55 -38.77
CA HIS A 213 17.67 27.13 -37.72
C HIS A 213 18.13 25.66 -37.88
N LYS A 214 18.34 25.20 -39.12
CA LYS A 214 18.84 23.85 -39.38
C LYS A 214 20.20 23.63 -38.69
N GLY A 215 20.31 22.56 -37.91
CA GLY A 215 21.51 22.24 -37.12
C GLY A 215 21.65 23.05 -35.83
N GLU A 216 20.72 23.96 -35.55
CA GLU A 216 20.73 24.82 -34.37
C GLU A 216 19.66 24.42 -33.36
N ARG A 217 19.84 24.91 -32.14
CA ARG A 217 18.93 24.73 -31.01
C ARG A 217 18.27 26.07 -30.67
N VAL A 218 16.94 26.13 -30.71
CA VAL A 218 16.17 27.37 -30.47
C VAL A 218 15.06 27.15 -29.46
N VAL A 219 14.68 28.22 -28.75
CA VAL A 219 13.56 28.20 -27.80
C VAL A 219 12.39 28.99 -28.37
N VAL A 220 11.17 28.47 -28.23
CA VAL A 220 9.93 29.11 -28.67
C VAL A 220 8.97 29.15 -27.49
N VAL A 221 8.53 30.33 -27.06
CA VAL A 221 7.56 30.47 -25.97
C VAL A 221 6.16 30.79 -26.50
N THR A 222 5.19 29.94 -26.18
CA THR A 222 3.82 30.02 -26.72
C THR A 222 2.78 29.51 -25.71
N HIS A 223 1.59 29.11 -26.17
CA HIS A 223 0.39 28.86 -25.38
C HIS A 223 -0.12 27.42 -25.51
N GLY A 224 -1.15 27.08 -24.72
CA GLY A 224 -1.62 25.70 -24.61
C GLY A 224 -2.36 25.17 -25.84
N GLY A 225 -3.14 26.02 -26.52
CA GLY A 225 -3.82 25.64 -27.76
C GLY A 225 -2.82 25.43 -28.90
N VAL A 226 -1.85 26.34 -29.05
CA VAL A 226 -0.76 26.20 -30.02
C VAL A 226 -0.01 24.88 -29.85
N LEU A 227 0.43 24.56 -28.62
CA LEU A 227 1.13 23.29 -28.36
C LEU A 227 0.29 22.08 -28.77
N ARG A 228 -1.02 22.08 -28.52
CA ARG A 228 -1.90 20.97 -28.97
C ARG A 228 -1.89 20.79 -30.48
N GLU A 229 -1.92 21.88 -31.26
CA GLU A 229 -1.88 21.78 -32.71
C GLU A 229 -0.50 21.36 -33.25
N LEU A 230 0.59 21.83 -32.63
CA LEU A 230 1.94 21.36 -32.94
C LEU A 230 2.10 19.86 -32.69
N TYR A 231 1.49 19.33 -31.61
CA TYR A 231 1.45 17.89 -31.35
C TYR A 231 0.71 17.13 -32.45
N TRP A 232 -0.47 17.62 -32.87
CA TRP A 232 -1.23 16.98 -33.94
C TRP A 232 -0.49 16.97 -35.28
N ARG A 233 0.25 18.03 -35.59
CA ARG A 233 1.11 18.08 -36.80
C ARG A 233 2.24 17.06 -36.78
N ALA A 234 2.85 16.83 -35.62
CA ALA A 234 3.93 15.86 -35.46
C ALA A 234 3.42 14.41 -35.30
N CYS A 235 2.19 14.23 -34.80
CA CYS A 235 1.59 12.92 -34.55
C CYS A 235 0.11 12.88 -35.00
N PRO A 236 -0.18 12.84 -36.31
CA PRO A 236 -1.56 12.88 -36.82
C PRO A 236 -2.45 11.74 -36.33
N ASN A 237 -1.86 10.57 -36.09
CA ASN A 237 -2.55 9.37 -35.56
C ASN A 237 -2.33 9.17 -34.04
N GLY A 238 -1.78 10.17 -33.35
CA GLY A 238 -1.49 10.12 -31.92
C GLY A 238 -2.76 10.15 -31.06
N LYS A 239 -2.66 9.74 -29.79
CA LYS A 239 -3.76 9.95 -28.83
C LYS A 239 -3.79 11.40 -28.36
N ARG A 240 -4.99 11.90 -28.03
CA ARG A 240 -5.18 13.25 -27.47
C ARG A 240 -4.38 13.40 -26.18
N GLN A 241 -3.50 14.39 -26.14
CA GLN A 241 -2.68 14.68 -24.96
C GLN A 241 -3.50 15.42 -23.89
N GLY A 242 -3.17 15.15 -22.62
CA GLY A 242 -3.85 15.72 -21.45
C GLY A 242 -3.56 17.21 -21.23
N LYS A 243 -3.73 17.68 -19.98
CA LYS A 243 -3.47 19.09 -19.61
C LYS A 243 -1.98 19.43 -19.83
N ILE A 244 -1.71 20.44 -20.66
CA ILE A 244 -0.37 21.01 -20.86
C ILE A 244 -0.12 22.02 -19.74
N LEU A 245 0.92 21.85 -18.94
CA LEU A 245 1.19 22.73 -17.79
C LEU A 245 1.97 23.98 -18.21
N ASN A 246 1.81 25.08 -17.47
CA ASN A 246 2.61 26.30 -17.65
C ASN A 246 4.11 25.98 -17.52
N THR A 247 4.96 26.63 -18.31
CA THR A 247 6.41 26.36 -18.44
C THR A 247 6.81 24.94 -18.82
N SER A 248 5.86 24.06 -19.19
CA SER A 248 6.21 22.75 -19.71
C SER A 248 7.10 22.86 -20.95
N VAL A 249 8.15 22.04 -20.97
CA VAL A 249 9.15 21.96 -22.03
C VAL A 249 8.77 20.84 -22.99
N ASN A 250 8.68 21.18 -24.27
CA ASN A 250 8.37 20.25 -25.36
C ASN A 250 9.49 20.37 -26.39
N ILE A 251 10.06 19.25 -26.84
CA ILE A 251 11.20 19.27 -27.77
C ILE A 251 10.78 18.60 -29.07
N PHE A 252 10.92 19.35 -30.16
CA PHE A 252 10.69 18.88 -31.52
C PHE A 252 12.00 18.88 -32.30
N HIS A 253 12.25 17.80 -33.04
CA HIS A 253 13.29 17.75 -34.07
C HIS A 253 12.62 17.94 -35.43
N LEU A 254 12.97 19.01 -36.12
CA LEU A 254 12.47 19.33 -37.46
C LEU A 254 13.58 19.10 -38.49
N SER A 255 13.36 18.14 -39.38
CA SER A 255 14.28 17.75 -40.46
C SER A 255 13.65 18.01 -41.83
N ASP A 256 14.41 17.77 -42.91
CA ASP A 256 13.95 17.95 -44.29
C ASP A 256 13.36 19.35 -44.56
N GLY A 257 14.07 20.39 -44.12
CA GLY A 257 13.65 21.78 -44.33
C GLY A 257 12.42 22.21 -43.52
N GLY A 258 12.07 21.46 -42.47
CA GLY A 258 10.93 21.76 -41.60
C GLY A 258 9.68 20.90 -41.87
N GLU A 259 9.77 19.91 -42.76
CA GLU A 259 8.62 19.08 -43.15
C GLU A 259 8.43 17.84 -42.26
N HIS A 260 9.53 17.23 -41.81
CA HIS A 260 9.48 16.03 -40.98
C HIS A 260 9.70 16.37 -39.49
N TRP A 261 8.71 16.04 -38.66
CA TRP A 261 8.64 16.45 -37.26
C TRP A 261 8.68 15.22 -36.34
N VAL A 262 9.60 15.24 -35.37
CA VAL A 262 9.71 14.17 -34.35
C VAL A 262 9.67 14.80 -32.97
N ILE A 263 8.76 14.33 -32.11
CA ILE A 263 8.69 14.73 -30.71
C ILE A 263 9.73 13.94 -29.92
N LYS A 264 10.63 14.63 -29.22
CA LYS A 264 11.64 14.03 -28.33
C LYS A 264 11.30 14.13 -26.85
N ALA A 265 10.58 15.18 -26.47
CA ALA A 265 10.06 15.36 -25.12
C ALA A 265 8.72 16.08 -25.20
N TRP A 266 7.80 15.73 -24.32
CA TRP A 266 6.45 16.30 -24.30
C TRP A 266 6.02 16.56 -22.85
N GLY A 267 5.55 17.77 -22.56
CA GLY A 267 4.97 18.14 -21.27
C GLY A 267 5.93 18.12 -20.08
N ASP A 268 7.25 18.24 -20.30
CA ASP A 268 8.23 18.07 -19.24
C ASP A 268 8.29 19.30 -18.31
N VAL A 269 7.98 19.08 -17.03
CA VAL A 269 7.99 20.08 -15.97
C VAL A 269 8.96 19.76 -14.82
N SER A 270 9.91 18.85 -15.02
CA SER A 270 10.86 18.43 -13.97
C SER A 270 11.64 19.60 -13.34
N HIS A 271 11.87 20.69 -14.08
CA HIS A 271 12.51 21.90 -13.55
C HIS A 271 11.71 22.61 -12.46
N LEU A 272 10.38 22.42 -12.43
CA LEU A 272 9.51 22.96 -11.38
C LEU A 272 9.48 22.06 -10.13
N GLU A 273 9.95 20.81 -10.25
CA GLU A 273 10.05 19.88 -9.13
C GLU A 273 11.29 20.16 -8.28
N GLU A 274 12.39 20.55 -8.92
CA GLU A 274 13.65 20.94 -8.25
C GLU A 274 13.51 22.19 -7.39
N THR A 275 12.58 23.09 -7.73
CA THR A 275 12.36 24.38 -7.05
C THR A 275 11.11 24.41 -6.17
N GLY A 276 10.36 23.30 -6.09
CA GLY A 276 9.16 23.20 -5.25
C GLY A 276 7.90 23.92 -5.77
N PHE A 277 7.90 24.49 -6.98
CA PHE A 277 6.75 25.23 -7.54
C PHE A 277 5.51 24.36 -7.82
N LEU A 278 5.67 23.03 -7.90
CA LEU A 278 4.55 22.11 -8.14
C LEU A 278 3.71 21.78 -6.89
N LYS A 279 3.94 22.43 -5.74
CA LYS A 279 3.27 22.07 -4.46
C LYS A 279 2.13 22.99 -4.00
N THR A 280 1.77 24.06 -4.70
CA THR A 280 0.57 24.86 -4.38
C THR A 280 -0.06 25.48 -5.63
N GLY A 281 -1.31 25.13 -5.93
CA GLY A 281 -2.19 25.90 -6.81
C GLY A 281 -1.95 25.80 -8.31
N PHE A 282 -2.64 24.87 -8.99
CA PHE A 282 -3.04 25.06 -10.39
C PHE A 282 -4.50 24.62 -10.54
N GLY A 283 -5.37 25.42 -9.89
CA GLY A 283 -6.80 25.34 -9.98
C GLY A 283 -7.30 25.44 -11.43
N GLY A 284 -8.38 24.73 -11.68
CA GLY A 284 -9.05 24.62 -12.98
C GLY A 284 -10.14 23.57 -12.87
N ASP A 285 -11.05 23.78 -11.92
CA ASP A 285 -12.14 22.86 -11.56
C ASP A 285 -13.25 22.80 -12.63
N LYS A 286 -13.80 21.59 -12.82
CA LYS A 286 -15.25 21.33 -12.76
C LYS A 286 -15.43 20.55 -11.45
N ASN A 287 -16.12 20.95 -10.38
CA ASN A 287 -17.22 21.88 -10.13
C ASN A 287 -16.98 22.50 -8.74
N SER A 288 -17.05 23.81 -8.60
CA SER A 288 -18.03 24.37 -7.66
C SER A 288 -18.73 25.60 -8.25
N GLY A 289 -20.06 25.60 -8.19
CA GLY A 289 -20.85 26.65 -7.54
C GLY A 289 -21.53 25.92 -6.38
N GLN A 290 -21.52 26.39 -5.14
CA GLN A 290 -22.08 27.69 -4.74
C GLN A 290 -21.11 28.51 -3.89
N ALA A 291 -20.82 29.71 -4.40
CA ALA A 291 -20.59 30.97 -3.69
C ALA A 291 -21.87 31.36 -2.91
N GLU A 292 -21.95 32.22 -1.92
CA GLU A 292 -21.17 33.30 -1.30
C GLU A 292 -22.00 33.65 -0.02
N GLY A 293 -21.59 34.38 1.00
CA GLY A 293 -20.50 35.33 1.25
C GLY A 293 -20.61 35.72 2.74
N GLY A 294 -19.88 36.64 3.33
CA GLY A 294 -18.82 37.60 2.99
C GLY A 294 -18.42 38.20 4.35
N GLY A 295 -17.38 38.99 4.56
CA GLY A 295 -16.27 39.51 3.79
C GLY A 295 -15.50 40.45 4.74
N GLY A 296 -14.17 40.54 4.59
CA GLY A 296 -13.36 41.59 5.23
C GLY A 296 -11.88 41.21 5.43
N GLY A 297 -10.98 41.73 4.57
CA GLY A 297 -9.50 41.55 4.63
C GLY A 297 -9.06 40.13 4.24
N GLU A 298 -7.88 39.81 3.67
CA GLU A 298 -6.52 40.25 3.98
C GLU A 298 -5.55 39.94 2.79
N ALA A 299 -4.33 40.47 2.89
CA ALA A 299 -3.18 40.30 2.01
C ALA A 299 -2.78 38.82 1.76
N LYS A 300 -1.70 38.56 0.98
CA LYS A 300 -0.92 37.32 1.15
C LYS A 300 -0.48 37.27 2.62
N MET A 301 -1.29 36.66 3.45
CA MET A 301 -0.83 36.10 4.70
C MET A 301 -0.17 34.79 4.29
N GLU A 302 1.12 34.62 4.58
CA GLU A 302 1.47 33.37 5.26
C GLU A 302 0.33 33.14 6.25
N THR A 303 -0.45 32.07 6.16
CA THR A 303 -1.23 31.68 7.34
C THR A 303 -0.16 31.43 8.37
N LYS A 304 0.09 32.46 9.18
CA LYS A 304 1.11 32.49 10.19
C LYS A 304 0.76 31.31 11.06
N LYS A 305 1.51 30.22 10.91
CA LYS A 305 1.22 29.00 11.64
C LYS A 305 1.12 29.39 13.09
N ILE A 306 0.04 28.96 13.73
CA ILE A 306 -0.20 29.30 15.11
C ILE A 306 0.91 28.60 15.91
N THR A 307 1.78 29.40 16.52
CA THR A 307 2.78 28.86 17.44
C THR A 307 2.05 28.35 18.67
N ALA A 308 2.09 27.04 18.89
CA ALA A 308 1.48 26.38 20.04
C ALA A 308 2.36 25.20 20.48
N PRO A 309 2.37 24.86 21.79
CA PRO A 309 3.15 23.75 22.29
C PRO A 309 2.87 22.45 21.55
N TYR A 310 3.89 21.60 21.43
CA TYR A 310 3.67 20.27 20.87
C TYR A 310 2.66 19.48 21.72
N GLY A 311 1.75 18.76 21.05
CA GLY A 311 0.68 17.99 21.67
C GLY A 311 -0.65 18.75 21.79
N SER A 312 -0.64 20.10 21.75
CA SER A 312 -1.84 20.92 21.91
C SER A 312 -2.47 21.39 20.59
N TRP A 313 -2.01 20.90 19.44
CA TRP A 313 -2.46 21.40 18.15
C TRP A 313 -3.86 20.90 17.84
N LYS A 314 -4.71 21.76 17.26
CA LYS A 314 -6.03 21.35 16.80
C LYS A 314 -5.92 20.61 15.48
N SER A 315 -6.68 19.52 15.33
CA SER A 315 -6.70 18.70 14.12
C SER A 315 -8.13 18.29 13.73
N PRO A 316 -8.46 18.29 12.42
CA PRO A 316 -9.75 17.80 11.94
C PRO A 316 -9.84 16.26 11.89
N ILE A 317 -8.73 15.55 12.12
CA ILE A 317 -8.73 14.09 12.29
C ILE A 317 -9.18 13.81 13.72
N THR A 318 -10.48 13.69 13.95
CA THR A 318 -11.06 13.38 15.26
C THR A 318 -11.06 11.87 15.52
N ALA A 319 -11.27 11.44 16.77
CA ALA A 319 -11.37 10.03 17.08
C ALA A 319 -12.58 9.34 16.39
N ASP A 320 -13.68 10.08 16.14
CA ASP A 320 -14.81 9.60 15.30
C ASP A 320 -14.38 9.32 13.86
N VAL A 321 -13.51 10.16 13.29
CA VAL A 321 -12.99 9.95 11.93
C VAL A 321 -12.14 8.69 11.89
N VAL A 322 -11.30 8.48 12.92
CA VAL A 322 -10.46 7.27 13.01
C VAL A 322 -11.32 6.03 13.15
N SER A 323 -12.28 6.00 14.08
CA SER A 323 -13.13 4.83 14.32
C SER A 323 -14.10 4.52 13.17
N GLY A 324 -14.58 5.56 12.46
CA GLY A 324 -15.46 5.41 11.29
C GLY A 324 -14.73 5.06 9.98
N ALA A 325 -13.42 5.31 9.89
CA ALA A 325 -12.62 5.01 8.69
C ALA A 325 -12.11 3.56 8.63
N ASP A 326 -12.22 2.80 9.72
CA ASP A 326 -11.68 1.44 9.88
C ASP A 326 -12.55 0.36 9.19
N LYS A 327 -12.74 0.49 7.88
CA LYS A 327 -13.20 -0.64 7.04
C LYS A 327 -12.03 -1.59 6.82
N ARG A 328 -12.00 -2.70 7.56
CA ARG A 328 -11.03 -3.77 7.30
C ARG A 328 -11.52 -4.61 6.13
N LEU A 329 -10.67 -4.75 5.14
CA LEU A 329 -10.86 -5.66 4.03
C LEU A 329 -10.02 -6.93 4.28
N GLY A 330 -10.53 -8.07 3.86
CA GLY A 330 -9.82 -9.35 3.93
C GLY A 330 -10.51 -10.38 3.06
N GLY A 331 -9.87 -11.52 2.82
CA GLY A 331 -10.40 -12.61 2.00
C GLY A 331 -10.79 -12.17 0.58
N ILE A 332 -9.98 -12.50 -0.42
CA ILE A 332 -10.19 -12.01 -1.78
C ILE A 332 -10.40 -13.19 -2.71
N ALA A 333 -11.41 -13.10 -3.56
CA ALA A 333 -11.67 -14.09 -4.58
C ALA A 333 -12.30 -13.44 -5.82
N VAL A 334 -12.48 -14.24 -6.87
CA VAL A 334 -13.01 -13.77 -8.14
C VAL A 334 -14.05 -14.76 -8.63
N ASP A 335 -15.20 -14.27 -9.09
CA ASP A 335 -16.22 -15.12 -9.71
C ASP A 335 -15.87 -15.55 -11.15
N GLY A 336 -16.69 -16.44 -11.71
CA GLY A 336 -16.53 -16.92 -13.09
C GLY A 336 -16.70 -15.85 -14.17
N HIS A 337 -17.19 -14.66 -13.82
CA HIS A 337 -17.36 -13.51 -14.71
C HIS A 337 -16.22 -12.49 -14.60
N GLY A 338 -15.30 -12.68 -13.65
CA GLY A 338 -14.16 -11.81 -13.42
C GLY A 338 -14.42 -10.67 -12.44
N HIS A 339 -15.55 -10.67 -11.71
CA HIS A 339 -15.81 -9.67 -10.67
C HIS A 339 -15.03 -10.01 -9.41
N LEU A 340 -14.56 -8.97 -8.73
CA LEU A 340 -13.89 -9.11 -7.46
C LEU A 340 -14.87 -9.33 -6.30
N LEU A 341 -14.54 -10.25 -5.40
CA LEU A 341 -15.25 -10.46 -4.15
C LEU A 341 -14.32 -10.27 -2.96
N TRP A 342 -14.84 -9.69 -1.89
CA TRP A 342 -14.08 -9.48 -0.67
C TRP A 342 -14.90 -9.44 0.61
N VAL A 343 -14.28 -9.78 1.74
CA VAL A 343 -14.88 -9.56 3.05
C VAL A 343 -14.54 -8.15 3.52
N GLU A 344 -15.56 -7.40 3.93
CA GLU A 344 -15.43 -6.07 4.51
C GLU A 344 -16.14 -6.02 5.87
N THR A 345 -15.48 -5.46 6.88
CA THR A 345 -16.08 -5.26 8.20
C THR A 345 -17.02 -4.06 8.22
N ARG A 346 -18.11 -4.15 8.97
CA ARG A 346 -19.06 -3.06 9.24
C ARG A 346 -18.97 -2.63 10.72
N PRO A 347 -18.10 -1.66 11.08
CA PRO A 347 -17.97 -1.19 12.47
C PRO A 347 -19.30 -0.77 13.09
N ASN A 348 -20.16 -0.08 12.32
CA ASN A 348 -21.49 0.38 12.75
C ASN A 348 -22.53 -0.74 12.89
N GLU A 349 -22.19 -1.98 12.52
CA GLU A 349 -23.03 -3.18 12.69
C GLU A 349 -22.34 -4.16 13.62
N ALA A 350 -21.83 -3.68 14.75
CA ALA A 350 -21.08 -4.47 15.74
C ALA A 350 -19.88 -5.22 15.15
N GLY A 351 -19.24 -4.66 14.12
CA GLY A 351 -18.07 -5.25 13.45
C GLY A 351 -18.38 -6.43 12.53
N ARG A 352 -19.63 -6.60 12.08
CA ARG A 352 -20.07 -7.69 11.20
C ARG A 352 -19.19 -7.79 9.94
N ALA A 353 -18.77 -9.01 9.59
CA ALA A 353 -17.99 -9.29 8.39
C ALA A 353 -18.91 -9.66 7.22
N VAL A 354 -18.86 -8.89 6.14
CA VAL A 354 -19.79 -8.98 5.00
C VAL A 354 -19.01 -9.31 3.74
N LEU A 355 -19.42 -10.36 3.01
CA LEU A 355 -18.93 -10.59 1.66
C LEU A 355 -19.59 -9.60 0.70
N VAL A 356 -18.76 -8.89 -0.05
CA VAL A 356 -19.12 -7.84 -0.99
C VAL A 356 -18.64 -8.27 -2.37
N LYS A 357 -19.47 -8.04 -3.39
CA LYS A 357 -19.13 -8.21 -4.80
C LYS A 357 -18.94 -6.84 -5.44
N GLU A 358 -17.91 -6.72 -6.27
CA GLU A 358 -17.73 -5.60 -7.18
C GLU A 358 -18.98 -5.40 -8.05
N ALA A 359 -19.36 -4.15 -8.28
CA ALA A 359 -20.49 -3.82 -9.11
C ALA A 359 -20.20 -4.12 -10.59
N ASP A 360 -21.23 -4.49 -11.35
CA ASP A 360 -21.08 -4.81 -12.80
C ASP A 360 -20.66 -3.57 -13.63
N LYS A 361 -20.87 -2.36 -13.10
CA LYS A 361 -20.37 -1.10 -13.66
C LYS A 361 -19.59 -0.33 -12.61
N TYR A 362 -18.49 0.28 -13.03
CA TYR A 362 -17.59 1.05 -12.15
C TYR A 362 -18.25 2.25 -11.44
N GLU A 363 -19.35 2.79 -11.97
CA GLU A 363 -20.07 3.93 -11.36
C GLU A 363 -21.09 3.50 -10.29
N ASP A 364 -21.38 2.20 -10.17
CA ASP A 364 -22.36 1.66 -9.24
C ASP A 364 -21.67 1.26 -7.91
N GLU A 365 -22.43 1.27 -6.81
CA GLU A 365 -21.94 0.86 -5.49
C GLU A 365 -21.73 -0.66 -5.42
N PRO A 366 -20.70 -1.15 -4.70
CA PRO A 366 -20.51 -2.57 -4.44
C PRO A 366 -21.75 -3.23 -3.78
N ILE A 367 -21.96 -4.50 -4.08
CA ILE A 367 -23.16 -5.24 -3.68
C ILE A 367 -22.86 -6.14 -2.49
N ASP A 368 -23.56 -5.96 -1.39
CA ASP A 368 -23.53 -6.89 -0.25
C ASP A 368 -24.14 -8.24 -0.66
N ILE A 369 -23.34 -9.31 -0.58
CA ILE A 369 -23.77 -10.68 -0.88
C ILE A 369 -24.28 -11.39 0.38
N THR A 370 -23.69 -11.08 1.54
CA THR A 370 -24.05 -11.72 2.81
C THR A 370 -25.33 -11.12 3.41
N PRO A 371 -26.38 -11.91 3.66
CA PRO A 371 -27.58 -11.42 4.34
C PRO A 371 -27.28 -10.93 5.78
N LYS A 372 -28.17 -10.09 6.34
CA LYS A 372 -27.90 -9.36 7.60
C LYS A 372 -27.76 -10.27 8.82
N GLU A 373 -28.38 -11.44 8.79
CA GLU A 373 -28.36 -12.45 9.84
C GLU A 373 -27.10 -13.33 9.81
N PHE A 374 -26.26 -13.19 8.78
CA PHE A 374 -25.00 -13.91 8.61
C PHE A 374 -23.79 -12.97 8.70
N ALA A 375 -22.65 -13.55 9.04
CA ALA A 375 -21.36 -12.88 8.94
C ALA A 375 -20.27 -13.87 8.49
N VAL A 376 -19.48 -13.48 7.51
CA VAL A 376 -18.43 -14.33 6.90
C VAL A 376 -17.16 -14.24 7.73
N ARG A 377 -17.07 -15.08 8.77
CA ARG A 377 -15.92 -15.14 9.68
C ARG A 377 -15.86 -16.49 10.40
N THR A 378 -14.65 -17.05 10.47
CA THR A 378 -14.34 -18.23 11.26
C THR A 378 -13.53 -17.85 12.52
N LEU A 379 -13.66 -18.66 13.56
CA LEU A 379 -12.91 -18.61 14.81
C LEU A 379 -11.76 -19.64 14.84
N ALA A 380 -11.47 -20.31 13.73
CA ALA A 380 -10.37 -21.27 13.67
C ALA A 380 -9.03 -20.61 14.09
N ASN A 381 -8.21 -21.29 14.90
CA ASN A 381 -7.04 -20.73 15.58
C ASN A 381 -7.30 -19.46 16.43
N GLU A 382 -8.56 -19.14 16.77
CA GLU A 382 -9.05 -17.88 17.37
C GLU A 382 -8.84 -16.59 16.53
N TYR A 383 -7.95 -16.64 15.54
CA TYR A 383 -7.65 -15.54 14.62
C TYR A 383 -8.50 -15.55 13.33
N GLY A 384 -8.88 -16.74 12.85
CA GLY A 384 -9.67 -16.94 11.64
C GLY A 384 -8.86 -16.81 10.35
N GLY A 385 -9.48 -16.24 9.30
CA GLY A 385 -8.92 -16.16 7.95
C GLY A 385 -9.54 -17.17 6.97
N GLN A 386 -9.36 -16.94 5.67
CA GLN A 386 -9.96 -17.70 4.55
C GLN A 386 -11.35 -18.27 4.87
N ALA A 387 -12.28 -17.40 5.27
CA ALA A 387 -13.61 -17.78 5.74
C ALA A 387 -14.59 -18.08 4.59
N PHE A 388 -14.19 -17.91 3.33
CA PHE A 388 -14.98 -18.26 2.17
C PHE A 388 -14.10 -18.66 0.99
N THR A 389 -14.68 -19.42 0.07
CA THR A 389 -14.11 -19.73 -1.25
C THR A 389 -15.25 -19.71 -2.27
N ILE A 390 -14.90 -19.40 -3.53
CA ILE A 390 -15.83 -19.35 -4.66
C ILE A 390 -15.46 -20.39 -5.71
N PHE A 391 -16.47 -21.00 -6.34
CA PHE A 391 -16.32 -21.88 -7.49
C PHE A 391 -17.51 -21.69 -8.44
N GLY A 392 -17.25 -21.17 -9.63
CA GLY A 392 -18.31 -20.66 -10.50
C GLY A 392 -19.08 -19.54 -9.79
N ASP A 393 -20.40 -19.72 -9.65
CA ASP A 393 -21.28 -18.80 -8.92
C ASP A 393 -21.60 -19.27 -7.48
N ALA A 394 -21.03 -20.40 -7.05
CA ALA A 394 -21.25 -20.96 -5.73
C ALA A 394 -20.19 -20.47 -4.74
N ILE A 395 -20.66 -19.95 -3.61
CA ILE A 395 -19.85 -19.53 -2.47
C ILE A 395 -20.06 -20.54 -1.36
N VAL A 396 -18.94 -21.01 -0.78
CA VAL A 396 -18.96 -21.72 0.50
C VAL A 396 -18.28 -20.83 1.54
N PHE A 397 -18.94 -20.58 2.68
CA PHE A 397 -18.42 -19.71 3.72
C PHE A 397 -18.70 -20.22 5.14
N SER A 398 -17.83 -19.87 6.08
CA SER A 398 -18.00 -20.09 7.52
C SER A 398 -18.82 -18.97 8.14
N ASN A 399 -19.97 -19.29 8.72
CA ASN A 399 -20.81 -18.32 9.39
C ASN A 399 -20.34 -18.06 10.82
N TYR A 400 -20.19 -16.79 11.19
CA TYR A 400 -19.66 -16.40 12.50
C TYR A 400 -20.49 -16.93 13.68
N LYS A 401 -21.81 -16.89 13.56
CA LYS A 401 -22.73 -17.13 14.68
C LYS A 401 -22.67 -18.57 15.19
N ASP A 402 -22.58 -19.54 14.29
CA ASP A 402 -22.64 -20.98 14.60
C ASP A 402 -21.41 -21.76 14.09
N GLN A 403 -20.47 -21.11 13.42
CA GLN A 403 -19.24 -21.68 12.87
C GLN A 403 -19.44 -22.78 11.82
N ARG A 404 -20.66 -22.94 11.30
CA ARG A 404 -21.00 -23.92 10.27
C ARG A 404 -20.59 -23.42 8.89
N LEU A 405 -20.41 -24.35 7.96
CA LEU A 405 -20.27 -24.02 6.54
C LEU A 405 -21.65 -23.87 5.89
N TYR A 406 -21.77 -22.81 5.10
CA TYR A 406 -22.93 -22.47 4.31
C TYR A 406 -22.57 -22.39 2.84
N LYS A 407 -23.47 -22.89 1.98
CA LYS A 407 -23.42 -22.75 0.52
C LYS A 407 -24.45 -21.71 0.10
N GLN A 408 -24.04 -20.77 -0.75
CA GLN A 408 -24.89 -19.72 -1.31
C GLN A 408 -24.55 -19.55 -2.80
N ILE A 409 -25.56 -19.32 -3.64
CA ILE A 409 -25.34 -18.91 -5.04
C ILE A 409 -25.37 -17.39 -5.11
N ILE A 410 -24.47 -16.77 -5.87
CA ILE A 410 -24.49 -15.32 -6.09
C ILE A 410 -25.84 -14.89 -6.66
N GLY A 411 -26.47 -13.90 -6.02
CA GLY A 411 -27.82 -13.43 -6.38
C GLY A 411 -28.96 -14.09 -5.64
N ASP A 412 -28.73 -15.21 -4.92
CA ASP A 412 -29.65 -15.77 -3.94
C ASP A 412 -29.34 -15.22 -2.54
N SER A 413 -30.38 -14.89 -1.77
CA SER A 413 -30.29 -14.40 -0.39
C SER A 413 -30.47 -15.50 0.66
N SER A 414 -30.48 -16.78 0.27
CA SER A 414 -30.82 -17.90 1.16
C SER A 414 -29.65 -18.89 1.37
N PRO A 415 -28.63 -18.57 2.19
CA PRO A 415 -27.55 -19.50 2.49
C PRO A 415 -28.07 -20.82 3.10
N LEU A 416 -27.60 -21.96 2.58
CA LEU A 416 -27.96 -23.29 3.05
C LEU A 416 -26.79 -23.95 3.82
N PRO A 417 -27.00 -24.45 5.04
CA PRO A 417 -25.93 -25.10 5.78
C PRO A 417 -25.58 -26.46 5.16
N ILE A 418 -24.28 -26.71 4.95
CA ILE A 418 -23.74 -27.96 4.39
C ILE A 418 -23.03 -28.83 5.44
N THR A 419 -22.86 -28.34 6.67
CA THR A 419 -22.34 -29.12 7.81
C THR A 419 -23.42 -29.31 8.89
N PRO A 420 -23.30 -30.32 9.77
CA PRO A 420 -24.21 -30.52 10.88
C PRO A 420 -24.27 -29.31 11.83
N ASP A 421 -25.33 -29.27 12.64
CA ASP A 421 -25.45 -28.33 13.76
C ASP A 421 -24.96 -29.04 15.02
N TYR A 422 -23.88 -28.53 15.61
CA TYR A 422 -23.30 -29.08 16.84
C TYR A 422 -23.71 -28.28 18.09
N GLY A 423 -24.71 -27.40 18.00
CA GLY A 423 -25.22 -26.65 19.15
C GLY A 423 -24.38 -25.44 19.56
N GLY A 424 -23.61 -24.86 18.62
CA GLY A 424 -22.79 -23.66 18.86
C GLY A 424 -21.48 -23.69 18.09
N SER A 425 -20.50 -22.89 18.53
CA SER A 425 -19.18 -22.71 17.89
C SER A 425 -18.18 -23.85 18.16
N LEU A 426 -18.67 -25.07 18.42
CA LEU A 426 -17.87 -26.23 18.81
C LEU A 426 -17.04 -26.81 17.66
N VAL A 427 -17.51 -26.70 16.42
CA VAL A 427 -16.77 -27.17 15.25
C VAL A 427 -16.60 -25.99 14.30
N ARG A 428 -15.37 -25.76 13.87
CA ARG A 428 -14.97 -24.56 13.12
C ARG A 428 -14.27 -24.97 11.84
N TYR A 429 -14.50 -24.23 10.76
CA TYR A 429 -13.95 -24.54 9.45
C TYR A 429 -13.24 -23.34 8.84
N ALA A 430 -12.13 -23.57 8.14
CA ALA A 430 -11.34 -22.54 7.46
C ALA A 430 -10.50 -23.11 6.30
N ASP A 431 -10.02 -22.21 5.44
CA ASP A 431 -9.02 -22.51 4.39
C ASP A 431 -9.43 -23.60 3.39
N GLY A 432 -10.72 -23.63 3.03
CA GLY A 432 -11.24 -24.68 2.17
C GLY A 432 -11.06 -24.45 0.67
N VAL A 433 -11.05 -25.55 -0.06
CA VAL A 433 -10.88 -25.63 -1.51
C VAL A 433 -11.90 -26.61 -2.11
N PHE A 434 -12.39 -26.30 -3.31
CA PHE A 434 -13.30 -27.20 -4.03
C PHE A 434 -12.53 -28.35 -4.68
N ASP A 435 -13.07 -29.56 -4.56
CA ASP A 435 -12.64 -30.73 -5.35
C ASP A 435 -13.72 -31.06 -6.38
N SER A 436 -13.42 -30.72 -7.65
CA SER A 436 -14.33 -30.95 -8.77
C SER A 436 -14.52 -32.44 -9.09
N ARG A 437 -13.55 -33.30 -8.74
CA ARG A 437 -13.60 -34.73 -9.03
C ARG A 437 -14.63 -35.45 -8.17
N SER A 438 -14.72 -35.09 -6.88
CA SER A 438 -15.65 -35.71 -5.93
C SER A 438 -16.88 -34.86 -5.60
N ASN A 439 -17.01 -33.67 -6.20
CA ASN A 439 -18.04 -32.69 -5.88
C ASN A 439 -18.11 -32.41 -4.37
N SER A 440 -16.95 -32.12 -3.79
CA SER A 440 -16.76 -31.92 -2.36
C SER A 440 -16.01 -30.62 -2.07
N TYR A 441 -16.03 -30.24 -0.80
CA TYR A 441 -15.30 -29.11 -0.26
C TYR A 441 -14.31 -29.63 0.79
N ILE A 442 -13.02 -29.53 0.50
CA ILE A 442 -11.94 -29.96 1.40
C ILE A 442 -11.53 -28.76 2.24
N THR A 443 -11.52 -28.90 3.56
CA THR A 443 -11.31 -27.79 4.50
C THR A 443 -10.55 -28.23 5.73
N VAL A 444 -9.88 -27.29 6.40
CA VAL A 444 -9.43 -27.49 7.78
C VAL A 444 -10.66 -27.46 8.69
N MET A 445 -10.71 -28.39 9.64
CA MET A 445 -11.73 -28.49 10.69
C MET A 445 -11.06 -28.51 12.06
N GLU A 446 -11.50 -27.64 12.97
CA GLU A 446 -11.21 -27.72 14.39
C GLU A 446 -12.43 -28.24 15.14
N ASP A 447 -12.24 -29.30 15.92
CA ASP A 447 -13.29 -29.94 16.71
C ASP A 447 -13.02 -29.78 18.21
N HIS A 448 -13.85 -28.97 18.86
CA HIS A 448 -13.79 -28.67 20.28
C HIS A 448 -14.78 -29.49 21.12
N ARG A 449 -15.49 -30.47 20.52
CA ARG A 449 -16.54 -31.25 21.22
C ARG A 449 -15.98 -32.05 22.40
N GLU A 450 -14.77 -32.57 22.26
CA GLU A 450 -14.08 -33.31 23.34
C GLU A 450 -13.28 -32.39 24.27
N SER A 451 -12.66 -31.34 23.73
CA SER A 451 -11.86 -30.39 24.49
C SER A 451 -11.95 -28.99 23.90
N SER A 452 -12.33 -28.02 24.73
CA SER A 452 -12.31 -26.60 24.34
C SER A 452 -10.90 -26.03 24.21
N LEU A 453 -9.94 -26.56 24.99
CA LEU A 453 -8.55 -26.08 25.04
C LEU A 453 -7.64 -26.78 24.03
N ASN A 454 -7.86 -28.07 23.78
CA ASN A 454 -7.03 -28.90 22.90
C ASN A 454 -7.90 -29.48 21.78
N ALA A 455 -8.42 -28.60 20.92
CA ALA A 455 -9.24 -29.01 19.80
C ALA A 455 -8.50 -29.97 18.87
N ILE A 456 -9.21 -30.96 18.32
CA ILE A 456 -8.65 -31.85 17.31
C ILE A 456 -8.72 -31.11 15.97
N THR A 457 -7.57 -30.87 15.34
CA THR A 457 -7.49 -30.20 14.04
C THR A 457 -7.24 -31.24 12.96
N THR A 458 -8.01 -31.21 11.88
CA THR A 458 -7.94 -32.19 10.78
C THR A 458 -8.22 -31.52 9.44
N ILE A 459 -7.87 -32.20 8.35
CA ILE A 459 -8.36 -31.89 7.00
C ILE A 459 -9.48 -32.87 6.68
N VAL A 460 -10.64 -32.33 6.32
CA VAL A 460 -11.86 -33.10 6.06
C VAL A 460 -12.47 -32.76 4.70
N SER A 461 -13.24 -33.68 4.14
CA SER A 461 -14.04 -33.50 2.93
C SER A 461 -15.53 -33.41 3.28
N VAL A 462 -16.16 -32.32 2.86
CA VAL A 462 -17.60 -32.05 3.03
C VAL A 462 -18.31 -32.24 1.69
N SER A 463 -19.34 -33.08 1.65
CA SER A 463 -20.12 -33.30 0.42
C SER A 463 -20.91 -32.04 0.04
N LEU A 464 -20.90 -31.66 -1.25
CA LEU A 464 -21.70 -30.54 -1.76
C LEU A 464 -23.03 -30.97 -2.38
N SER A 465 -23.37 -32.26 -2.27
CA SER A 465 -24.65 -32.81 -2.73
C SER A 465 -25.80 -32.32 -1.87
N ASP A 466 -26.87 -31.83 -2.51
CA ASP A 466 -27.95 -31.13 -1.81
C ASP A 466 -28.63 -31.99 -0.72
N GLY A 467 -28.86 -31.38 0.44
CA GLY A 467 -29.65 -31.96 1.53
C GLY A 467 -28.90 -32.91 2.48
N ILE A 468 -27.62 -33.20 2.25
CA ILE A 468 -26.84 -34.11 3.10
C ILE A 468 -26.09 -33.34 4.19
N LYS A 469 -26.56 -33.43 5.44
CA LYS A 469 -25.88 -32.92 6.64
C LYS A 469 -25.19 -34.06 7.39
N GLN A 470 -24.19 -34.68 6.74
CA GLN A 470 -23.39 -35.74 7.35
C GLN A 470 -22.14 -35.15 8.00
N ASP A 471 -21.59 -35.87 8.97
CA ASP A 471 -20.28 -35.55 9.50
C ASP A 471 -19.24 -35.55 8.36
N PRO A 472 -18.33 -34.57 8.31
CA PRO A 472 -17.28 -34.52 7.30
C PRO A 472 -16.41 -35.79 7.29
N LYS A 473 -15.98 -36.22 6.10
CA LYS A 473 -15.07 -37.36 5.94
C LYS A 473 -13.64 -36.94 6.28
N LEU A 474 -13.01 -37.61 7.25
CA LEU A 474 -11.60 -37.38 7.59
C LEU A 474 -10.68 -37.75 6.40
N LEU A 475 -9.77 -36.84 6.03
CA LEU A 475 -8.73 -37.08 5.03
C LEU A 475 -7.33 -37.13 5.65
N VAL A 476 -7.03 -36.17 6.53
CA VAL A 476 -5.72 -36.05 7.19
C VAL A 476 -5.93 -35.66 8.65
N GLY A 477 -5.20 -36.32 9.56
CA GLY A 477 -5.18 -36.02 10.98
C GLY A 477 -3.98 -36.66 11.68
N GLY A 478 -3.81 -36.33 12.96
CA GLY A 478 -2.76 -36.88 13.82
C GLY A 478 -1.66 -35.90 14.25
N ASN A 479 -1.59 -34.72 13.65
CA ASN A 479 -0.72 -33.62 14.05
C ASN A 479 -1.54 -32.51 14.73
N ASP A 480 -0.89 -31.52 15.35
CA ASP A 480 -1.61 -30.48 16.09
C ASP A 480 -2.32 -29.50 15.16
N PHE A 481 -1.71 -29.14 14.03
CA PHE A 481 -2.23 -28.10 13.16
C PHE A 481 -2.05 -28.39 11.68
N TYR A 482 -2.96 -27.83 10.88
CA TYR A 482 -3.05 -28.02 9.44
C TYR A 482 -3.41 -26.70 8.75
N ALA A 483 -2.87 -26.47 7.56
CA ALA A 483 -3.21 -25.34 6.70
C ALA A 483 -2.99 -25.68 5.23
N PHE A 484 -3.52 -24.84 4.35
CA PHE A 484 -3.36 -24.90 2.90
C PHE A 484 -3.71 -26.25 2.27
N PRO A 485 -4.90 -26.85 2.51
CA PRO A 485 -5.33 -27.97 1.68
C PRO A 485 -5.48 -27.47 0.24
N ARG A 486 -4.67 -28.01 -0.69
CA ARG A 486 -4.63 -27.59 -2.09
C ARG A 486 -4.67 -28.80 -3.00
N VAL A 487 -5.77 -28.93 -3.73
CA VAL A 487 -6.01 -30.01 -4.68
C VAL A 487 -5.36 -29.66 -6.01
N ASP A 488 -4.74 -30.62 -6.66
CA ASP A 488 -4.17 -30.41 -8.00
C ASP A 488 -5.28 -30.34 -9.07
N PRO A 489 -5.00 -29.81 -10.28
CA PRO A 489 -6.03 -29.61 -11.31
C PRO A 489 -6.79 -30.88 -11.73
N LYS A 490 -6.22 -32.08 -11.46
CA LYS A 490 -6.84 -33.37 -11.78
C LYS A 490 -7.65 -33.97 -10.63
N GLY A 491 -7.57 -33.43 -9.41
CA GLY A 491 -8.18 -34.04 -8.23
C GLY A 491 -7.54 -35.38 -7.84
N GLU A 492 -6.25 -35.56 -8.14
CA GLU A 492 -5.50 -36.79 -7.86
C GLU A 492 -4.51 -36.62 -6.70
N ARG A 493 -4.14 -35.37 -6.38
CA ARG A 493 -3.16 -35.05 -5.33
C ARG A 493 -3.67 -33.91 -4.45
N LEU A 494 -3.45 -34.04 -3.15
CA LEU A 494 -3.70 -33.01 -2.14
C LEU A 494 -2.36 -32.60 -1.51
N ALA A 495 -2.01 -31.32 -1.58
CA ALA A 495 -0.92 -30.74 -0.81
C ALA A 495 -1.47 -30.10 0.48
N TRP A 496 -0.70 -30.13 1.56
CA TRP A 496 -1.02 -29.42 2.80
C TRP A 496 0.24 -29.09 3.61
N ILE A 497 0.12 -28.09 4.48
CA ILE A 497 1.10 -27.81 5.54
C ILE A 497 0.59 -28.39 6.85
N GLU A 498 1.48 -29.04 7.60
CA GLU A 498 1.23 -29.43 8.99
C GLU A 498 2.39 -29.03 9.91
N TRP A 499 2.06 -28.75 11.16
CA TRP A 499 3.04 -28.48 12.21
C TRP A 499 2.52 -28.94 13.56
N GLY A 500 3.44 -29.12 14.50
CA GLY A 500 3.17 -29.64 15.82
C GLY A 500 3.83 -28.81 16.90
N HIS A 501 3.24 -28.82 18.09
CA HIS A 501 3.82 -28.22 19.27
C HIS A 501 5.24 -28.77 19.56
N PRO A 502 6.15 -27.94 20.09
CA PRO A 502 5.93 -26.55 20.53
C PRO A 502 6.07 -25.50 19.42
N ASN A 503 6.27 -25.92 18.17
CA ASN A 503 6.58 -25.01 17.08
C ASN A 503 5.35 -24.24 16.62
N MET A 504 5.55 -22.97 16.26
CA MET A 504 4.69 -22.26 15.32
C MET A 504 5.12 -22.60 13.89
N GLN A 505 4.26 -22.34 12.91
CA GLN A 505 4.55 -22.60 11.50
C GLN A 505 5.82 -21.91 10.98
N TRP A 506 6.17 -20.75 11.56
CA TRP A 506 7.34 -19.94 11.19
C TRP A 506 8.60 -20.34 11.97
N ASP A 507 8.45 -21.23 12.95
CA ASP A 507 9.56 -21.90 13.63
C ASP A 507 9.94 -23.14 12.82
N LYS A 508 8.97 -24.04 12.60
CA LYS A 508 9.16 -25.27 11.83
C LYS A 508 7.81 -25.82 11.36
N ALA A 509 7.71 -26.18 10.09
CA ALA A 509 6.54 -26.83 9.53
C ALA A 509 6.94 -27.85 8.47
N GLU A 510 5.99 -28.68 8.05
CA GLU A 510 6.20 -29.69 7.02
C GLU A 510 5.20 -29.50 5.88
N LEU A 511 5.67 -29.63 4.64
CA LEU A 511 4.83 -29.71 3.45
C LEU A 511 4.68 -31.17 3.04
N TRP A 512 3.44 -31.61 2.92
CA TRP A 512 3.09 -32.96 2.52
C TRP A 512 2.26 -32.98 1.24
N VAL A 513 2.40 -34.05 0.46
CA VAL A 513 1.54 -34.37 -0.68
C VAL A 513 0.97 -35.77 -0.52
N GLY A 514 -0.35 -35.87 -0.60
CA GLY A 514 -1.12 -37.11 -0.53
C GLY A 514 -1.80 -37.45 -1.85
N TYR A 515 -1.85 -38.73 -2.20
CA TYR A 515 -2.46 -39.24 -3.43
C TYR A 515 -3.88 -39.74 -3.15
N ILE A 516 -4.86 -39.14 -3.83
CA ILE A 516 -6.28 -39.39 -3.65
C ILE A 516 -6.68 -40.65 -4.44
N SER A 517 -7.15 -41.67 -3.72
CA SER A 517 -7.66 -42.92 -4.28
C SER A 517 -8.96 -42.69 -5.06
N LYS A 518 -9.46 -43.73 -5.74
CA LYS A 518 -10.79 -43.65 -6.41
C LYS A 518 -11.94 -43.45 -5.42
N ASP A 519 -11.77 -43.90 -4.17
CA ASP A 519 -12.76 -43.78 -3.10
C ASP A 519 -12.63 -42.44 -2.33
N GLY A 520 -11.71 -41.57 -2.77
CA GLY A 520 -11.49 -40.25 -2.18
C GLY A 520 -10.69 -40.29 -0.87
N ASP A 521 -9.89 -41.34 -0.64
CA ASP A 521 -9.00 -41.47 0.53
C ASP A 521 -7.55 -41.12 0.18
N ILE A 522 -6.78 -40.65 1.15
CA ILE A 522 -5.33 -40.47 0.97
C ILE A 522 -4.64 -41.84 1.06
N SER A 523 -4.26 -42.38 -0.09
CA SER A 523 -3.67 -43.73 -0.23
C SER A 523 -2.17 -43.78 0.04
N ARG A 524 -1.47 -42.68 -0.21
CA ARG A 524 -0.02 -42.53 -0.03
C ARG A 524 0.28 -41.07 0.29
N LYS A 525 1.28 -40.82 1.15
CA LYS A 525 1.79 -39.47 1.43
C LYS A 525 3.31 -39.38 1.28
N ILE A 526 3.79 -38.20 0.87
CA ILE A 526 5.21 -37.85 0.72
C ILE A 526 5.46 -36.54 1.46
N CYS A 527 6.48 -36.49 2.32
CA CYS A 527 6.99 -35.23 2.86
C CYS A 527 7.91 -34.57 1.83
N VAL A 528 7.51 -33.40 1.34
CA VAL A 528 8.18 -32.64 0.29
C VAL A 528 9.24 -31.70 0.87
N ALA A 529 8.92 -31.05 1.99
CA ALA A 529 9.81 -30.11 2.68
C ALA A 529 9.55 -30.13 4.19
N GLY A 530 10.54 -29.78 5.00
CA GLY A 530 10.45 -29.72 6.46
C GLY A 530 10.73 -31.05 7.21
N GLY A 531 10.75 -32.17 6.50
CA GLY A 531 11.00 -33.50 7.09
C GLY A 531 12.47 -33.87 7.32
N ASP A 532 13.43 -33.04 6.88
CA ASP A 532 14.86 -33.26 7.12
C ASP A 532 15.24 -32.76 8.52
N PRO A 533 15.69 -33.63 9.45
CA PRO A 533 16.05 -33.20 10.80
C PRO A 533 17.29 -32.29 10.85
N MET A 534 18.12 -32.25 9.79
CA MET A 534 19.32 -31.41 9.71
C MET A 534 19.03 -30.01 9.15
N LEU A 535 17.82 -29.77 8.66
CA LEU A 535 17.42 -28.51 8.05
C LEU A 535 16.16 -27.99 8.74
N VAL A 536 16.28 -26.84 9.40
CA VAL A 536 15.11 -26.12 9.89
C VAL A 536 14.57 -25.28 8.74
N GLU A 537 13.30 -25.49 8.41
CA GLU A 537 12.59 -24.71 7.41
C GLU A 537 11.11 -24.60 7.76
N SER A 538 10.48 -23.55 7.25
CA SER A 538 9.09 -23.17 7.49
C SER A 538 8.37 -23.05 6.14
N PRO A 539 8.00 -24.18 5.51
CA PRO A 539 7.26 -24.18 4.25
C PRO A 539 5.87 -23.59 4.41
N SER A 540 5.39 -22.89 3.38
CA SER A 540 4.09 -22.22 3.35
C SER A 540 3.57 -22.08 1.92
N GLU A 541 2.28 -21.78 1.81
CA GLU A 541 1.58 -21.45 0.56
C GLU A 541 1.86 -22.43 -0.60
N PRO A 542 1.67 -23.75 -0.43
CA PRO A 542 1.74 -24.66 -1.56
C PRO A 542 0.68 -24.29 -2.60
N LYS A 543 1.04 -24.31 -3.88
CA LYS A 543 0.11 -24.12 -5.00
C LYS A 543 0.48 -25.01 -6.17
N TRP A 544 -0.54 -25.60 -6.78
CA TRP A 544 -0.38 -26.32 -8.03
C TRP A 544 -0.49 -25.34 -9.20
N SER A 545 0.48 -25.38 -10.09
CA SER A 545 0.35 -24.74 -11.41
C SER A 545 -0.79 -25.41 -12.21
N PRO A 546 -1.32 -24.75 -13.25
CA PRO A 546 -2.30 -25.37 -14.16
C PRO A 546 -1.83 -26.70 -14.78
N LYS A 547 -0.52 -26.95 -14.88
CA LYS A 547 0.06 -28.22 -15.35
C LYS A 547 0.10 -29.32 -14.29
N GLY A 548 -0.18 -28.99 -13.03
CA GLY A 548 -0.04 -29.91 -11.90
C GLY A 548 1.39 -30.04 -11.36
N GLU A 549 2.25 -29.04 -11.58
CA GLU A 549 3.54 -28.90 -10.89
C GLU A 549 3.34 -28.16 -9.55
N LEU A 550 4.01 -28.60 -8.48
CA LEU A 550 3.86 -28.00 -7.15
C LEU A 550 4.94 -26.94 -6.87
N PHE A 551 4.48 -25.75 -6.53
CA PHE A 551 5.28 -24.62 -6.06
C PHE A 551 4.92 -24.31 -4.61
N PHE A 552 5.85 -23.76 -3.86
CA PHE A 552 5.65 -23.35 -2.48
C PHE A 552 6.73 -22.37 -2.04
N ILE A 553 6.53 -21.73 -0.89
CA ILE A 553 7.50 -20.82 -0.28
C ILE A 553 8.13 -21.50 0.92
N THR A 554 9.44 -21.35 1.12
CA THR A 554 10.14 -21.84 2.32
C THR A 554 11.37 -20.98 2.57
N ASP A 555 11.77 -20.82 3.83
CA ASP A 555 12.93 -20.05 4.27
C ASP A 555 14.21 -20.89 4.39
N ARG A 556 14.19 -22.10 3.81
CA ARG A 556 15.34 -23.00 3.80
C ARG A 556 16.60 -22.35 3.24
N LYS A 557 17.75 -22.79 3.76
CA LYS A 557 19.10 -22.42 3.34
C LYS A 557 19.45 -20.96 3.64
N ASN A 558 18.98 -19.99 2.84
CA ASN A 558 19.38 -18.59 2.97
C ASN A 558 18.66 -17.86 4.12
N GLY A 559 17.67 -18.50 4.77
CA GLY A 559 16.92 -17.90 5.87
C GLY A 559 15.85 -16.91 5.44
N PHE A 560 15.59 -16.74 4.14
CA PHE A 560 14.53 -15.88 3.64
C PHE A 560 13.49 -16.73 2.91
N TRP A 561 12.21 -16.47 3.19
CA TRP A 561 11.13 -17.13 2.47
C TRP A 561 11.21 -16.82 0.98
N ASN A 562 11.62 -17.79 0.16
CA ASN A 562 11.70 -17.67 -1.29
C ASN A 562 10.84 -18.74 -1.96
N LEU A 563 10.59 -18.61 -3.27
CA LEU A 563 9.82 -19.61 -4.03
C LEU A 563 10.68 -20.80 -4.45
N TYR A 564 10.10 -21.99 -4.27
CA TYR A 564 10.67 -23.29 -4.61
C TYR A 564 9.67 -24.12 -5.41
N LYS A 565 10.21 -25.11 -6.13
CA LYS A 565 9.46 -26.10 -6.92
C LYS A 565 9.81 -27.51 -6.46
N TRP A 566 8.82 -28.38 -6.41
CA TRP A 566 9.00 -29.80 -6.12
C TRP A 566 9.19 -30.63 -7.39
N ILE A 567 10.23 -31.45 -7.41
CA ILE A 567 10.52 -32.43 -8.46
C ILE A 567 10.07 -33.81 -7.98
N GLU A 568 8.82 -34.15 -8.30
CA GLU A 568 8.09 -35.32 -7.75
C GLU A 568 8.85 -36.65 -7.86
N HIS A 569 9.40 -36.98 -9.03
CA HIS A 569 10.04 -38.28 -9.27
C HIS A 569 11.36 -38.49 -8.50
N LYS A 570 11.98 -37.42 -7.99
CA LYS A 570 13.19 -37.47 -7.14
C LYS A 570 12.92 -37.13 -5.69
N ASN A 571 11.73 -36.64 -5.38
CA ASN A 571 11.43 -35.93 -4.15
C ASN A 571 12.45 -34.83 -3.82
N GLU A 572 12.79 -34.01 -4.81
CA GLU A 572 13.80 -32.95 -4.69
C GLU A 572 13.13 -31.57 -4.70
N VAL A 573 13.67 -30.63 -3.91
CA VAL A 573 13.20 -29.25 -3.83
C VAL A 573 14.24 -28.32 -4.45
N VAL A 574 13.84 -27.60 -5.50
CA VAL A 574 14.72 -26.69 -6.24
C VAL A 574 14.30 -25.24 -6.03
N SER A 575 15.27 -24.36 -5.79
CA SER A 575 15.01 -22.92 -5.71
C SER A 575 14.80 -22.39 -7.11
N ILE A 576 13.78 -21.55 -7.28
CA ILE A 576 13.49 -20.93 -8.57
C ILE A 576 14.23 -19.59 -8.68
N TYR A 577 14.16 -18.79 -7.61
CA TYR A 577 14.85 -17.53 -7.50
C TYR A 577 15.20 -17.28 -6.03
N SER A 578 16.47 -16.98 -5.76
CA SER A 578 16.95 -16.75 -4.40
C SER A 578 17.41 -15.30 -4.23
N ILE A 579 16.88 -14.64 -3.21
CA ILE A 579 17.20 -13.25 -2.84
C ILE A 579 16.91 -13.05 -1.35
N GLU A 580 17.65 -12.15 -0.70
CA GLU A 580 17.42 -11.70 0.68
C GLU A 580 16.16 -10.80 0.74
N ALA A 581 15.00 -11.42 0.57
CA ALA A 581 13.68 -10.83 0.67
C ALA A 581 12.64 -11.88 1.05
N GLU A 582 11.62 -11.49 1.80
CA GLU A 582 10.56 -12.38 2.26
C GLU A 582 9.41 -12.40 1.25
N PHE A 583 9.16 -13.54 0.59
CA PHE A 583 8.05 -13.72 -0.36
C PHE A 583 6.75 -14.11 0.33
N THR A 584 6.76 -14.31 1.64
CA THR A 584 5.56 -14.52 2.46
C THR A 584 5.75 -13.89 3.83
N LYS A 585 4.80 -14.14 4.72
CA LYS A 585 4.72 -13.64 6.09
C LYS A 585 4.19 -14.75 7.00
N PRO A 586 4.45 -14.65 8.33
CA PRO A 586 3.81 -15.53 9.30
C PRO A 586 2.28 -15.51 9.14
N PHE A 587 1.66 -16.67 8.95
CA PHE A 587 0.21 -16.78 8.74
C PHE A 587 -0.56 -16.92 10.05
N TRP A 588 -0.71 -15.82 10.79
CA TRP A 588 -1.60 -15.77 11.97
C TRP A 588 -3.05 -16.08 11.63
N VAL A 589 -3.45 -15.77 10.41
CA VAL A 589 -4.77 -16.06 9.84
C VAL A 589 -4.59 -16.93 8.60
N PHE A 590 -5.58 -17.78 8.31
CA PHE A 590 -5.62 -18.54 7.06
C PHE A 590 -5.79 -17.62 5.82
N GLY A 591 -5.40 -18.12 4.65
CA GLY A 591 -5.61 -17.42 3.37
C GLY A 591 -4.55 -16.37 3.03
N VAL A 592 -3.34 -16.51 3.57
CA VAL A 592 -2.19 -15.78 3.04
C VAL A 592 -1.98 -16.22 1.59
N CYS A 593 -1.83 -15.25 0.69
CA CYS A 593 -1.68 -15.49 -0.73
C CYS A 593 -0.70 -14.50 -1.33
N SER A 594 0.59 -14.83 -1.30
CA SER A 594 1.68 -13.92 -1.64
C SER A 594 2.12 -14.04 -3.10
N TYR A 595 1.78 -15.15 -3.76
CA TYR A 595 2.04 -15.36 -5.18
C TYR A 595 0.90 -16.08 -5.88
N ASP A 596 0.81 -15.97 -7.20
CA ASP A 596 -0.16 -16.71 -8.01
C ASP A 596 0.30 -16.85 -9.47
N PHE A 597 -0.22 -17.85 -10.19
CA PHE A 597 0.20 -18.12 -11.58
C PHE A 597 -0.49 -17.17 -12.56
N ILE A 598 0.30 -16.41 -13.32
CA ILE A 598 -0.20 -15.55 -14.41
C ILE A 598 -0.44 -16.38 -15.67
N LYS A 599 0.52 -17.25 -15.99
CA LYS A 599 0.51 -18.05 -17.20
C LYS A 599 1.34 -19.31 -17.00
N SER A 600 0.87 -20.41 -17.56
CA SER A 600 1.63 -21.66 -17.64
C SER A 600 1.64 -22.13 -19.10
N ASN A 601 2.80 -22.08 -19.76
CA ASN A 601 3.02 -22.62 -21.11
C ASN A 601 3.86 -23.87 -21.01
N GLU A 602 3.91 -24.77 -22.00
CA GLU A 602 4.71 -26.01 -21.96
C GLU A 602 6.10 -25.86 -21.31
N ASN A 603 6.84 -24.80 -21.66
CA ASN A 603 8.22 -24.58 -21.22
C ASN A 603 8.41 -23.79 -19.92
N ASN A 604 7.45 -22.97 -19.48
CA ASN A 604 7.63 -22.10 -18.32
C ASN A 604 6.32 -21.71 -17.61
N ASN A 605 6.46 -21.25 -16.37
CA ASN A 605 5.44 -20.65 -15.52
C ASN A 605 5.84 -19.20 -15.24
N LEU A 606 4.91 -18.28 -15.51
CA LEU A 606 5.01 -16.88 -15.10
C LEU A 606 4.21 -16.69 -13.82
N ILE A 607 4.86 -16.22 -12.76
CA ILE A 607 4.32 -16.16 -11.42
C ILE A 607 4.32 -14.71 -10.94
N ALA A 608 3.16 -14.16 -10.61
CA ALA A 608 3.07 -12.89 -9.88
C ALA A 608 3.41 -13.16 -8.41
N CYS A 609 4.28 -12.37 -7.81
CA CYS A 609 4.63 -12.50 -6.40
C CYS A 609 4.83 -11.13 -5.76
N ASN A 610 4.40 -10.96 -4.52
CA ASN A 610 4.87 -9.85 -3.69
C ASN A 610 6.02 -10.34 -2.82
N TYR A 611 6.97 -9.45 -2.55
CA TYR A 611 8.09 -9.74 -1.66
C TYR A 611 8.43 -8.51 -0.83
N ARG A 612 8.93 -8.72 0.38
CA ARG A 612 9.37 -7.68 1.30
C ARG A 612 10.89 -7.65 1.40
N GLN A 613 11.45 -6.47 1.18
CA GLN A 613 12.88 -6.24 1.28
C GLN A 613 13.13 -4.95 2.06
N SER A 614 13.91 -5.04 3.13
CA SER A 614 14.25 -3.90 4.00
C SER A 614 13.01 -3.12 4.47
N GLY A 615 11.97 -3.84 4.89
CA GLY A 615 10.71 -3.26 5.37
C GLY A 615 9.74 -2.76 4.30
N ARG A 616 10.07 -2.83 3.00
CA ARG A 616 9.20 -2.37 1.91
C ARG A 616 8.65 -3.53 1.10
N SER A 617 7.36 -3.47 0.73
CA SER A 617 6.78 -4.41 -0.23
C SER A 617 7.09 -4.01 -1.66
N TYR A 618 7.31 -5.03 -2.48
CA TYR A 618 7.49 -4.94 -3.92
C TYR A 618 6.57 -5.93 -4.62
N LEU A 619 6.21 -5.63 -5.86
CA LEU A 619 5.55 -6.56 -6.76
C LEU A 619 6.57 -7.05 -7.79
N GLY A 620 6.57 -8.34 -8.09
CA GLY A 620 7.42 -8.94 -9.09
C GLY A 620 6.69 -9.95 -9.95
N VAL A 621 7.24 -10.20 -11.13
CA VAL A 621 6.89 -11.36 -11.96
C VAL A 621 8.12 -12.23 -12.11
N LEU A 622 7.99 -13.47 -11.70
CA LEU A 622 9.02 -14.49 -11.71
C LEU A 622 8.78 -15.43 -12.91
N ASP A 623 9.85 -15.73 -13.66
CA ASP A 623 9.88 -16.77 -14.69
C ASP A 623 10.68 -17.97 -14.17
N ASP A 624 10.02 -19.11 -14.03
CA ASP A 624 10.62 -20.31 -13.42
C ASP A 624 11.66 -21.01 -14.29
N ALA A 625 11.62 -20.83 -15.62
CA ALA A 625 12.57 -21.44 -16.53
C ALA A 625 13.84 -20.59 -16.67
N GLN A 626 13.70 -19.28 -16.54
CA GLN A 626 14.82 -18.34 -16.65
C GLN A 626 15.48 -18.01 -15.32
N ASN A 627 14.91 -18.44 -14.19
CA ASN A 627 15.33 -18.06 -12.84
C ASN A 627 15.48 -16.53 -12.74
N SER A 628 14.48 -15.79 -13.22
CA SER A 628 14.53 -14.32 -13.26
C SER A 628 13.32 -13.70 -12.55
N LEU A 629 13.56 -12.57 -11.87
CA LEU A 629 12.53 -11.78 -11.20
C LEU A 629 12.51 -10.37 -11.78
N THR A 630 11.39 -10.00 -12.39
CA THR A 630 11.18 -8.66 -12.93
C THR A 630 10.32 -7.84 -11.96
N ALA A 631 10.89 -6.80 -11.35
CA ALA A 631 10.15 -5.88 -10.50
C ALA A 631 9.12 -5.07 -11.32
N VAL A 632 7.90 -5.00 -10.79
CA VAL A 632 6.78 -4.22 -11.33
C VAL A 632 6.65 -2.94 -10.51
N ASP A 633 6.74 -1.80 -11.18
CA ASP A 633 6.61 -0.50 -10.52
C ASP A 633 5.14 -0.26 -10.13
N VAL A 634 4.89 -0.15 -8.82
CA VAL A 634 3.56 0.06 -8.26
C VAL A 634 3.59 1.18 -7.22
N PRO A 635 2.51 1.99 -7.09
CA PRO A 635 2.50 3.14 -6.20
C PRO A 635 2.17 2.79 -4.74
N PHE A 636 2.23 1.51 -4.37
CA PHE A 636 1.87 0.99 -3.06
C PHE A 636 3.10 0.82 -2.18
N THR A 637 2.92 1.04 -0.88
CA THR A 637 3.98 0.85 0.12
C THR A 637 3.88 -0.51 0.80
N ASP A 638 2.71 -1.14 0.73
CA ASP A 638 2.44 -2.48 1.26
C ASP A 638 1.50 -3.24 0.33
N ILE A 639 1.76 -4.53 0.13
CA ILE A 639 0.92 -5.44 -0.65
C ILE A 639 0.58 -6.62 0.26
N GLY A 640 -0.72 -6.85 0.46
CA GLY A 640 -1.26 -7.86 1.35
C GLY A 640 -1.33 -9.23 0.70
N ASN A 641 -2.19 -9.38 -0.30
CA ASN A 641 -2.43 -10.62 -1.04
C ASN A 641 -2.48 -10.35 -2.56
N ILE A 642 -2.12 -11.36 -3.35
CA ILE A 642 -2.18 -11.40 -4.81
C ILE A 642 -3.22 -12.43 -5.25
N VAL A 643 -4.09 -12.06 -6.18
CA VAL A 643 -5.00 -12.98 -6.88
C VAL A 643 -4.91 -12.72 -8.38
N VAL A 644 -4.73 -13.76 -9.19
CA VAL A 644 -4.76 -13.64 -10.65
C VAL A 644 -6.16 -13.94 -11.19
N LEU A 645 -6.59 -13.11 -12.14
CA LEU A 645 -7.83 -13.21 -12.89
C LEU A 645 -7.58 -13.88 -14.26
N ASP A 646 -8.32 -14.97 -14.54
CA ASP A 646 -8.53 -15.62 -15.85
C ASP A 646 -7.36 -16.50 -16.37
N ASP A 647 -7.62 -17.81 -16.54
CA ASP A 647 -6.71 -18.81 -17.13
C ASP A 647 -6.52 -18.63 -18.66
N ASN A 648 -7.40 -17.88 -19.35
CA ASN A 648 -7.43 -17.81 -20.81
C ASN A 648 -6.90 -16.50 -21.41
N LYS A 649 -6.47 -15.53 -20.59
CA LYS A 649 -5.85 -14.29 -21.09
C LYS A 649 -4.37 -14.26 -20.76
N SER A 650 -3.58 -14.64 -21.75
CA SER A 650 -2.12 -14.64 -21.79
C SER A 650 -1.43 -13.26 -21.62
N GLN A 651 -2.17 -12.23 -21.23
CA GLN A 651 -1.66 -10.88 -20.96
C GLN A 651 -2.27 -10.35 -19.65
N ALA A 652 -1.43 -9.93 -18.70
CA ALA A 652 -1.86 -9.05 -17.61
C ALA A 652 -2.16 -7.65 -18.21
N VAL A 653 -3.39 -7.45 -18.68
CA VAL A 653 -3.81 -6.22 -19.35
C VAL A 653 -4.33 -5.13 -18.40
N ASP A 654 -4.65 -5.47 -17.16
CA ASP A 654 -5.20 -4.55 -16.16
C ASP A 654 -4.94 -5.03 -14.71
N PHE A 655 -5.03 -4.11 -13.75
CA PHE A 655 -4.92 -4.39 -12.32
C PHE A 655 -6.06 -3.75 -11.53
N SER A 656 -6.74 -4.53 -10.69
CA SER A 656 -7.75 -4.03 -9.75
C SER A 656 -7.16 -3.88 -8.35
N ILE A 657 -7.45 -2.75 -7.69
CA ILE A 657 -6.86 -2.37 -6.40
C ILE A 657 -7.96 -2.33 -5.34
N MET A 658 -7.79 -3.11 -4.29
CA MET A 658 -8.64 -3.04 -3.11
C MET A 658 -8.02 -2.14 -2.05
N TRP A 659 -8.64 -1.00 -1.78
CA TRP A 659 -8.10 0.03 -0.89
C TRP A 659 -8.84 0.06 0.46
N SER A 660 -8.10 0.06 1.56
CA SER A 660 -8.62 -0.12 2.92
C SER A 660 -8.92 1.17 3.69
N SER A 661 -8.83 2.34 3.05
CA SER A 661 -9.15 3.62 3.70
C SER A 661 -10.30 4.28 2.95
N SER A 662 -11.29 4.78 3.69
CA SER A 662 -12.43 5.48 3.10
C SER A 662 -11.97 6.58 2.13
N PRO A 663 -12.63 6.80 0.98
CA PRO A 663 -12.40 7.96 0.10
C PRO A 663 -12.34 9.29 0.86
N ASP A 664 -13.07 9.39 1.97
CA ASP A 664 -13.05 10.52 2.90
C ASP A 664 -11.68 10.81 3.48
N SER A 665 -10.80 9.82 3.65
CA SER A 665 -9.48 10.02 4.25
C SER A 665 -8.64 11.02 3.45
N THR A 666 -8.86 11.12 2.14
CA THR A 666 -8.12 12.02 1.25
C THR A 666 -8.29 13.50 1.59
N LYS A 667 -9.39 13.90 2.25
CA LYS A 667 -9.61 15.29 2.69
C LYS A 667 -8.64 15.73 3.80
N TYR A 668 -8.01 14.77 4.50
CA TYR A 668 -7.05 15.03 5.56
C TYR A 668 -5.58 15.00 5.10
N LYS A 669 -5.34 14.90 3.79
CA LYS A 669 -4.00 14.70 3.22
C LYS A 669 -2.96 15.73 3.65
N SER A 670 -3.34 16.99 3.87
CA SER A 670 -2.43 18.03 4.35
C SER A 670 -1.96 17.82 5.80
N TYR A 671 -2.61 16.95 6.55
CA TYR A 671 -2.28 16.58 7.94
C TYR A 671 -1.50 15.27 8.04
N PHE A 672 -1.22 14.60 6.93
CA PHE A 672 -0.52 13.31 6.95
C PHE A 672 0.98 13.50 7.15
N SER A 673 1.48 12.98 8.26
CA SER A 673 2.88 12.72 8.51
C SER A 673 3.36 11.53 7.70
N MET A 674 4.47 11.73 6.98
CA MET A 674 5.07 10.69 6.14
C MET A 674 6.06 9.85 6.95
N PRO A 675 6.05 8.51 6.79
CA PRO A 675 7.01 7.65 7.46
C PRO A 675 8.42 7.88 6.94
N GLU A 676 9.35 8.07 7.87
CA GLU A 676 10.78 7.98 7.66
C GLU A 676 11.23 6.59 8.12
N PRO A 677 11.63 5.68 7.21
CA PRO A 677 12.25 4.43 7.62
C PRO A 677 13.59 4.75 8.29
N ILE A 678 13.78 4.24 9.49
CA ILE A 678 15.02 4.39 10.26
C ILE A 678 15.58 3.02 10.63
N GLU A 679 16.90 2.97 10.66
CA GLU A 679 17.70 1.85 11.14
C GLU A 679 18.52 2.39 12.31
N PHE A 680 18.53 1.68 13.43
CA PHE A 680 19.20 2.13 14.64
C PHE A 680 19.98 0.99 15.31
N PRO A 681 21.11 1.30 15.98
CA PRO A 681 21.89 0.30 16.70
C PRO A 681 21.13 -0.23 17.91
N THR A 682 21.30 -1.51 18.22
CA THR A 682 20.76 -2.12 19.46
C THR A 682 21.84 -2.14 20.55
N GLU A 683 21.50 -2.63 21.74
CA GLU A 683 22.48 -2.83 22.83
C GLU A 683 23.54 -3.89 22.48
N VAL A 684 23.27 -4.76 21.50
CA VAL A 684 24.22 -5.77 21.03
C VAL A 684 25.09 -5.16 19.93
N ALA A 685 26.40 -5.09 20.18
CA ALA A 685 27.34 -4.49 19.24
C ALA A 685 27.27 -5.15 17.86
N GLY A 686 27.14 -4.31 16.82
CA GLY A 686 27.03 -4.75 15.42
C GLY A 686 25.62 -5.16 14.98
N GLN A 687 24.68 -5.33 15.91
CA GLN A 687 23.27 -5.55 15.57
C GLN A 687 22.52 -4.22 15.41
N LYS A 688 21.49 -4.28 14.57
CA LYS A 688 20.59 -3.17 14.29
C LYS A 688 19.15 -3.65 14.27
N ALA A 689 18.24 -2.71 14.55
CA ALA A 689 16.79 -2.87 14.44
C ALA A 689 16.19 -1.72 13.61
N TYR A 690 14.91 -1.83 13.29
CA TYR A 690 14.25 -0.99 12.29
C TYR A 690 13.00 -0.33 12.86
N ALA A 691 12.63 0.84 12.35
CA ALA A 691 11.38 1.49 12.71
C ALA A 691 10.89 2.44 11.61
N TYR A 692 9.64 2.89 11.75
CA TYR A 692 9.09 4.00 10.98
C TYR A 692 8.86 5.18 11.91
N PHE A 693 9.61 6.26 11.70
CA PHE A 693 9.44 7.52 12.42
C PHE A 693 8.48 8.45 11.67
N TYR A 694 7.59 9.11 12.41
CA TYR A 694 6.60 10.05 11.89
C TYR A 694 6.75 11.38 12.60
N PRO A 695 7.22 12.44 11.93
CA PRO A 695 7.33 13.76 12.54
C PRO A 695 5.94 14.40 12.77
N PRO A 696 5.80 15.28 13.77
CA PRO A 696 4.58 16.07 13.94
C PRO A 696 4.26 16.86 12.67
N THR A 697 3.02 16.78 12.18
CA THR A 697 2.63 17.38 10.88
C THR A 697 1.26 18.03 10.96
N ASN A 698 1.22 19.36 10.88
CA ASN A 698 -0.03 20.11 10.81
C ASN A 698 0.16 21.37 9.94
N PRO A 699 -0.71 21.65 8.96
CA PRO A 699 -0.59 22.83 8.10
C PRO A 699 -0.84 24.14 8.84
N CYS A 700 -1.60 24.12 9.95
CA CYS A 700 -2.05 25.31 10.67
C CYS A 700 -1.19 25.66 11.89
N TYR A 701 -0.38 24.71 12.39
CA TYR A 701 0.36 24.84 13.64
C TYR A 701 1.87 24.62 13.46
N GLN A 702 2.64 25.22 14.35
CA GLN A 702 4.06 24.96 14.56
C GLN A 702 4.39 25.12 16.05
N ALA A 703 5.47 24.51 16.52
CA ALA A 703 6.01 24.78 17.85
C ALA A 703 7.04 25.92 17.81
N SER A 704 7.55 26.34 18.96
CA SER A 704 8.74 27.20 19.01
C SER A 704 9.98 26.44 18.56
N GLU A 705 11.00 27.15 18.06
CA GLU A 705 12.23 26.53 17.53
C GLU A 705 13.02 25.73 18.60
N GLU A 706 12.85 26.07 19.88
CA GLU A 706 13.57 25.45 21.00
C GLU A 706 12.85 24.21 21.57
N GLU A 707 11.54 24.06 21.31
CA GLU A 707 10.77 22.93 21.81
C GLU A 707 10.99 21.70 20.91
N LYS A 708 11.14 20.51 21.51
CA LYS A 708 11.13 19.23 20.80
C LYS A 708 9.83 18.50 21.10
N PRO A 709 9.25 17.73 20.16
CA PRO A 709 7.96 17.09 20.38
C PRO A 709 8.03 15.94 21.40
N PRO A 710 6.94 15.67 22.14
CA PRO A 710 6.81 14.43 22.88
C PRO A 710 6.75 13.24 21.91
N LEU A 711 7.27 12.09 22.32
CA LEU A 711 7.27 10.88 21.52
C LEU A 711 6.22 9.90 22.03
N LEU A 712 5.41 9.36 21.13
CA LEU A 712 4.69 8.11 21.36
C LEU A 712 5.34 6.98 20.55
N LEU A 713 5.99 6.05 21.24
CA LEU A 713 6.55 4.84 20.66
C LEU A 713 5.51 3.72 20.68
N LYS A 714 5.25 3.12 19.53
CA LYS A 714 4.34 2.00 19.37
C LYS A 714 5.10 0.71 19.07
N ILE A 715 4.64 -0.37 19.70
CA ILE A 715 5.08 -1.74 19.43
C ILE A 715 3.92 -2.53 18.85
N HIS A 716 4.18 -3.26 17.77
CA HIS A 716 3.19 -4.14 17.16
C HIS A 716 2.90 -5.39 18.02
N GLY A 717 1.75 -6.02 17.79
CA GLY A 717 1.45 -7.36 18.34
C GLY A 717 2.15 -8.46 17.53
N GLY A 718 2.07 -9.71 17.97
CA GLY A 718 2.72 -10.86 17.29
C GLY A 718 3.30 -11.83 18.32
N PRO A 719 4.51 -11.61 18.85
CA PRO A 719 5.50 -10.61 18.44
C PRO A 719 6.17 -10.95 17.09
N THR A 720 6.01 -12.16 16.55
CA THR A 720 6.41 -12.51 15.17
C THR A 720 5.44 -11.93 14.15
N ALA A 721 5.56 -10.62 13.92
CA ALA A 721 4.86 -9.84 12.91
C ALA A 721 5.72 -8.61 12.54
N GLU A 722 5.15 -7.59 11.93
CA GLU A 722 5.88 -6.35 11.64
C GLU A 722 4.95 -5.13 11.63
N SER A 723 5.53 -3.98 11.92
CA SER A 723 4.99 -2.67 11.60
C SER A 723 5.23 -2.34 10.13
N ARG A 724 4.27 -1.63 9.53
CA ARG A 724 4.26 -1.33 8.09
C ARG A 724 4.09 0.15 7.85
N ALA A 725 4.74 0.66 6.80
CA ALA A 725 4.50 1.99 6.29
C ALA A 725 3.19 2.03 5.48
N ILE A 726 2.04 2.02 6.15
CA ILE A 726 0.71 2.20 5.56
C ILE A 726 -0.05 3.37 6.20
N LEU A 727 -0.90 4.07 5.45
CA LEU A 727 -1.73 5.15 6.02
C LEU A 727 -2.59 4.59 7.16
N ASP A 728 -2.28 5.03 8.38
CA ASP A 728 -2.99 4.70 9.60
C ASP A 728 -3.47 6.00 10.26
N LEU A 729 -4.78 6.24 10.25
CA LEU A 729 -5.35 7.45 10.84
C LEU A 729 -5.19 7.51 12.36
N ASN A 730 -4.95 6.37 13.04
CA ASN A 730 -4.56 6.38 14.45
C ASN A 730 -3.21 7.09 14.61
N ILE A 731 -2.21 6.79 13.77
CA ILE A 731 -0.91 7.49 13.80
C ILE A 731 -1.14 8.98 13.46
N GLN A 732 -1.95 9.27 12.45
CA GLN A 732 -2.22 10.65 12.03
C GLN A 732 -2.96 11.47 13.09
N TYR A 733 -3.78 10.83 13.93
CA TYR A 733 -4.43 11.48 15.06
C TYR A 733 -3.41 12.10 16.03
N TRP A 734 -2.31 11.39 16.30
CA TRP A 734 -1.21 11.87 17.15
C TRP A 734 -0.33 12.90 16.44
N THR A 735 0.16 12.58 15.24
CA THR A 735 1.12 13.44 14.54
C THR A 735 0.53 14.79 14.17
N SER A 736 -0.77 14.83 13.83
CA SER A 736 -1.48 16.07 13.54
C SER A 736 -1.73 16.94 14.77
N ARG A 737 -1.59 16.39 15.99
CA ARG A 737 -1.71 17.11 17.26
C ARG A 737 -0.37 17.58 17.83
N GLY A 738 0.74 17.36 17.12
CA GLY A 738 2.06 17.79 17.56
C GLY A 738 2.90 16.70 18.21
N TRP A 739 2.46 15.43 18.17
CA TRP A 739 3.26 14.33 18.69
C TRP A 739 4.23 13.80 17.63
N ALA A 740 5.46 13.49 18.02
CA ALA A 740 6.28 12.57 17.26
C ALA A 740 5.78 11.16 17.52
N PHE A 741 5.81 10.31 16.50
CA PHE A 741 5.38 8.93 16.61
C PHE A 741 6.43 8.01 16.01
N VAL A 742 6.67 6.85 16.60
CA VAL A 742 7.56 5.84 16.01
C VAL A 742 6.94 4.45 16.15
N ASP A 743 6.95 3.67 15.07
CA ASP A 743 6.44 2.30 15.02
C ASP A 743 7.61 1.33 14.82
N VAL A 744 7.94 0.54 15.85
CA VAL A 744 9.21 -0.20 15.95
C VAL A 744 9.08 -1.64 15.48
N ASN A 745 10.01 -2.07 14.63
CA ASN A 745 10.28 -3.46 14.25
C ASN A 745 11.52 -3.95 15.05
N HIS A 746 11.27 -4.49 16.23
CA HIS A 746 12.29 -5.02 17.14
C HIS A 746 12.82 -6.39 16.66
N GLY A 747 13.97 -6.84 17.15
CA GLY A 747 14.44 -8.21 16.94
C GLY A 747 13.34 -9.21 17.31
N GLY A 748 12.98 -10.11 16.38
CA GLY A 748 11.74 -10.89 16.44
C GLY A 748 10.71 -10.57 15.37
N SER A 749 10.73 -9.35 14.84
CA SER A 749 9.82 -8.97 13.75
C SER A 749 10.13 -9.74 12.46
N THR A 750 9.18 -9.75 11.54
CA THR A 750 9.33 -10.37 10.21
C THR A 750 9.64 -9.32 9.13
N GLY A 751 9.96 -9.76 7.91
CA GLY A 751 10.36 -8.86 6.81
C GLY A 751 11.87 -8.66 6.67
N TYR A 752 12.68 -9.28 7.54
CA TYR A 752 14.13 -9.12 7.62
C TYR A 752 14.90 -10.46 7.67
N GLY A 753 14.25 -11.58 7.34
CA GLY A 753 14.84 -12.91 7.35
C GLY A 753 14.73 -13.62 8.70
N ARG A 754 14.97 -14.93 8.66
CA ARG A 754 14.90 -15.87 9.78
C ARG A 754 15.85 -15.49 10.91
N GLU A 755 17.09 -15.06 10.59
CA GLU A 755 18.04 -14.63 11.62
C GLU A 755 17.48 -13.50 12.48
N PHE A 756 16.85 -12.49 11.86
CA PHE A 756 16.25 -11.38 12.58
C PHE A 756 15.01 -11.81 13.38
N ARG A 757 14.18 -12.69 12.80
CA ARG A 757 12.98 -13.27 13.44
C ARG A 757 13.34 -14.11 14.66
N GLU A 758 14.43 -14.88 14.59
CA GLU A 758 14.86 -15.79 15.67
C GLU A 758 15.58 -15.07 16.81
N ARG A 759 15.93 -13.78 16.67
CA ARG A 759 16.54 -13.00 17.77
C ARG A 759 15.67 -12.98 19.04
N LEU A 760 14.36 -13.17 18.91
CA LEU A 760 13.45 -13.15 20.03
C LEU A 760 13.31 -14.51 20.73
N LEU A 761 13.79 -15.61 20.13
CA LEU A 761 13.75 -16.93 20.75
C LEU A 761 14.53 -16.92 22.06
N GLY A 762 13.90 -17.43 23.12
CA GLY A 762 14.43 -17.40 24.49
C GLY A 762 14.71 -16.00 25.05
N SER A 763 14.29 -14.92 24.37
CA SER A 763 14.72 -13.54 24.64
C SER A 763 13.55 -12.53 24.68
N TRP A 764 12.31 -12.98 24.65
CA TRP A 764 11.14 -12.12 24.81
C TRP A 764 11.08 -11.51 26.21
N GLY A 765 10.84 -10.21 26.31
CA GLY A 765 11.00 -9.39 27.52
C GLY A 765 12.39 -8.75 27.65
N ILE A 766 13.32 -9.06 26.74
CA ILE A 766 14.68 -8.54 26.71
C ILE A 766 14.95 -7.82 25.40
N VAL A 767 14.92 -8.52 24.28
CA VAL A 767 15.28 -7.97 22.96
C VAL A 767 14.29 -6.91 22.51
N ASP A 768 12.99 -7.22 22.57
CA ASP A 768 11.90 -6.31 22.25
C ASP A 768 11.93 -5.05 23.14
N VAL A 769 12.17 -5.20 24.44
CA VAL A 769 12.29 -4.09 25.40
C VAL A 769 13.50 -3.21 25.10
N ASN A 770 14.67 -3.84 24.89
CA ASN A 770 15.93 -3.15 24.65
C ASN A 770 15.95 -2.41 23.32
N ASP A 771 15.39 -3.00 22.27
CA ASP A 771 15.30 -2.36 20.96
C ASP A 771 14.37 -1.14 21.02
N CYS A 772 13.24 -1.22 21.74
CA CYS A 772 12.37 -0.07 21.95
C CYS A 772 13.08 1.07 22.72
N CYS A 773 13.83 0.73 23.77
CA CYS A 773 14.62 1.72 24.51
C CYS A 773 15.74 2.33 23.66
N SER A 774 16.42 1.51 22.87
CA SER A 774 17.48 1.95 21.93
C SER A 774 16.92 2.86 20.85
N CYS A 775 15.74 2.57 20.32
CA CYS A 775 15.04 3.42 19.35
C CYS A 775 14.71 4.80 19.94
N ALA A 776 14.10 4.82 21.14
CA ALA A 776 13.78 6.07 21.82
C ALA A 776 15.05 6.90 22.10
N LYS A 777 16.12 6.26 22.60
CA LYS A 777 17.42 6.91 22.82
C LYS A 777 18.01 7.48 21.52
N PHE A 778 17.98 6.71 20.43
CA PHE A 778 18.45 7.16 19.12
C PHE A 778 17.72 8.41 18.62
N LEU A 779 16.40 8.49 18.83
CA LEU A 779 15.61 9.67 18.46
C LEU A 779 15.91 10.89 19.35
N VAL A 780 16.17 10.68 20.64
CA VAL A 780 16.59 11.74 21.57
C VAL A 780 17.97 12.27 21.19
N ASP A 781 18.94 11.38 21.00
CA ASP A 781 20.34 11.71 20.69
C ASP A 781 20.46 12.40 19.33
N SER A 782 19.60 12.05 18.36
CA SER A 782 19.49 12.75 17.06
C SER A 782 18.74 14.08 17.12
N GLY A 783 18.24 14.47 18.29
CA GLY A 783 17.55 15.73 18.52
C GLY A 783 16.12 15.79 17.96
N LYS A 784 15.54 14.66 17.53
CA LYS A 784 14.20 14.60 16.91
C LYS A 784 13.05 14.69 17.91
N VAL A 785 13.28 14.33 19.18
CA VAL A 785 12.23 14.25 20.20
C VAL A 785 12.74 14.74 21.56
N ASP A 786 11.80 15.03 22.46
CA ASP A 786 12.07 15.40 23.85
C ASP A 786 12.28 14.17 24.73
N GLY A 787 13.47 14.04 25.32
CA GLY A 787 13.86 12.92 26.20
C GLY A 787 13.10 12.87 27.53
N GLU A 788 12.48 13.97 27.96
CA GLU A 788 11.66 14.01 29.17
C GLU A 788 10.17 13.75 28.90
N ARG A 789 9.77 13.58 27.63
CA ARG A 789 8.38 13.32 27.23
C ARG A 789 8.25 12.10 26.32
N LEU A 790 8.83 10.98 26.77
CA LEU A 790 8.80 9.70 26.06
C LEU A 790 7.66 8.81 26.60
N CYS A 791 6.69 8.49 25.76
CA CYS A 791 5.60 7.57 26.05
C CYS A 791 5.69 6.31 25.21
N ILE A 792 5.17 5.20 25.73
CA ILE A 792 5.15 3.89 25.06
C ILE A 792 3.73 3.31 25.03
N THR A 793 3.35 2.70 23.92
CA THR A 793 2.06 2.02 23.76
C THR A 793 2.21 0.75 22.95
N GLY A 794 1.35 -0.23 23.21
CA GLY A 794 1.33 -1.46 22.44
C GLY A 794 0.10 -2.30 22.75
N ARG A 795 -0.17 -3.23 21.84
CA ARG A 795 -1.32 -4.14 21.94
C ARG A 795 -0.87 -5.59 22.00
N SER A 796 -1.57 -6.44 22.74
CA SER A 796 -1.24 -7.87 22.84
C SER A 796 0.24 -8.07 23.24
N ALA A 797 1.05 -8.77 22.46
CA ALA A 797 2.50 -8.89 22.68
C ALA A 797 3.22 -7.53 22.82
N GLY A 798 2.83 -6.50 22.06
CA GLY A 798 3.37 -5.15 22.24
C GLY A 798 2.89 -4.48 23.53
N GLY A 799 1.72 -4.87 24.04
CA GLY A 799 1.22 -4.47 25.35
C GLY A 799 2.01 -5.12 26.50
N TYR A 800 2.49 -6.35 26.30
CA TYR A 800 3.50 -6.96 27.17
C TYR A 800 4.82 -6.19 27.13
N THR A 801 5.39 -5.94 25.94
CA THR A 801 6.64 -5.17 25.80
C THR A 801 6.52 -3.79 26.43
N THR A 802 5.34 -3.17 26.34
CA THR A 802 5.02 -1.90 27.03
C THR A 802 5.16 -2.06 28.54
N LEU A 803 4.45 -3.01 29.15
CA LEU A 803 4.51 -3.24 30.60
C LEU A 803 5.91 -3.65 31.05
N ALA A 804 6.59 -4.51 30.29
CA ALA A 804 7.96 -4.95 30.57
C ALA A 804 8.97 -3.79 30.48
N SER A 805 8.81 -2.89 29.51
CA SER A 805 9.65 -1.69 29.40
C SER A 805 9.48 -0.78 30.62
N LEU A 806 8.25 -0.60 31.12
CA LEU A 806 7.97 0.21 32.30
C LEU A 806 8.40 -0.46 33.61
N ALA A 807 8.43 -1.80 33.66
CA ALA A 807 8.88 -2.56 34.82
C ALA A 807 10.42 -2.66 34.89
N PHE A 808 11.09 -2.80 33.75
CA PHE A 808 12.49 -3.22 33.70
C PHE A 808 13.46 -2.15 33.21
N ARG A 809 12.97 -1.05 32.65
CA ARG A 809 13.78 0.08 32.16
C ARG A 809 13.19 1.40 32.68
N GLN A 810 13.96 2.48 32.57
CA GLN A 810 13.58 3.82 33.05
C GLN A 810 13.53 4.84 31.89
N THR A 811 13.34 4.34 30.67
CA THR A 811 13.37 5.15 29.45
C THR A 811 12.10 5.97 29.26
N PHE A 812 10.93 5.36 29.50
CA PHE A 812 9.64 5.99 29.26
C PHE A 812 9.06 6.59 30.53
N LYS A 813 8.28 7.66 30.38
CA LYS A 813 7.69 8.44 31.46
C LYS A 813 6.19 8.15 31.67
N ALA A 814 5.55 7.45 30.75
CA ALA A 814 4.20 6.89 30.90
C ALA A 814 3.98 5.82 29.82
N GLY A 815 2.99 4.95 30.01
CA GLY A 815 2.57 4.06 28.93
C GLY A 815 1.13 3.59 28.95
N ALA A 816 0.70 3.06 27.81
CA ALA A 816 -0.64 2.52 27.58
C ALA A 816 -0.55 1.07 27.09
N SER A 817 -1.14 0.13 27.82
CA SER A 817 -1.17 -1.29 27.43
C SER A 817 -2.59 -1.70 27.05
N LEU A 818 -2.76 -2.19 25.83
CA LEU A 818 -4.03 -2.66 25.29
C LEU A 818 -4.03 -4.19 25.25
N TYR A 819 -4.88 -4.83 26.06
CA TYR A 819 -4.99 -6.29 26.21
C TYR A 819 -3.60 -6.96 26.21
N GLY A 820 -2.70 -6.38 26.99
CA GLY A 820 -1.31 -6.79 27.12
C GLY A 820 -1.10 -7.79 28.26
N ILE A 821 0.00 -8.54 28.18
CA ILE A 821 0.29 -9.59 29.15
C ILE A 821 1.12 -9.01 30.30
N ALA A 822 0.67 -9.26 31.53
CA ALA A 822 1.39 -8.85 32.74
C ALA A 822 2.03 -10.06 33.45
N ASP A 823 1.49 -11.25 33.25
CA ASP A 823 1.84 -12.52 33.90
C ASP A 823 2.00 -13.60 32.83
N LEU A 824 3.25 -13.91 32.47
CA LEU A 824 3.56 -14.91 31.44
C LEU A 824 3.18 -16.33 31.90
N ASN A 825 3.22 -16.63 33.20
CA ASN A 825 2.84 -17.95 33.73
C ASN A 825 1.33 -18.19 33.56
N SER A 826 0.52 -17.18 33.88
CA SER A 826 -0.92 -17.24 33.64
C SER A 826 -1.24 -17.32 32.15
N LEU A 827 -0.50 -16.59 31.29
CA LEU A 827 -0.68 -16.72 29.83
C LEU A 827 -0.43 -18.15 29.33
N LYS A 828 0.68 -18.78 29.77
CA LYS A 828 1.02 -20.17 29.43
C LYS A 828 -0.08 -21.16 29.82
N THR A 829 -0.81 -20.88 30.89
CA THR A 829 -1.87 -21.76 31.40
C THR A 829 -3.21 -21.54 30.70
N ASP A 830 -3.54 -20.29 30.38
CA ASP A 830 -4.92 -19.88 30.06
C ASP A 830 -5.17 -19.57 28.58
N THR A 831 -4.11 -19.54 27.74
CA THR A 831 -4.24 -19.17 26.31
C THR A 831 -4.77 -20.32 25.45
N HIS A 832 -5.17 -19.99 24.21
CA HIS A 832 -5.73 -20.94 23.25
C HIS A 832 -4.67 -21.87 22.64
N LYS A 833 -5.12 -23.02 22.10
CA LYS A 833 -4.27 -24.10 21.54
C LYS A 833 -3.12 -23.57 20.69
N PHE A 834 -3.42 -22.72 19.70
CA PHE A 834 -2.46 -22.26 18.70
C PHE A 834 -1.25 -21.54 19.31
N GLU A 835 -1.42 -20.75 20.38
CA GLU A 835 -0.33 -20.04 21.05
C GLU A 835 0.14 -20.72 22.36
N SER A 836 -0.49 -21.82 22.78
CA SER A 836 -0.27 -22.45 24.09
C SER A 836 1.18 -22.83 24.38
N ARG A 837 1.95 -23.19 23.35
CA ARG A 837 3.37 -23.53 23.44
C ARG A 837 4.30 -22.49 22.80
N TYR A 838 3.74 -21.46 22.19
CA TYR A 838 4.51 -20.41 21.53
C TYR A 838 5.37 -19.63 22.53
N THR A 839 4.81 -19.37 23.70
CA THR A 839 5.53 -18.67 24.77
C THR A 839 6.75 -19.45 25.26
N ASP A 840 6.76 -20.79 25.20
CA ASP A 840 7.90 -21.59 25.65
C ASP A 840 9.13 -21.29 24.79
N ASN A 841 8.95 -21.19 23.47
CA ASN A 841 10.02 -20.85 22.53
C ASN A 841 10.51 -19.40 22.70
N LEU A 842 9.60 -18.47 23.00
CA LEU A 842 9.92 -17.04 23.13
C LEU A 842 10.56 -16.68 24.47
N VAL A 843 10.07 -17.25 25.56
CA VAL A 843 10.49 -16.92 26.94
C VAL A 843 11.70 -17.76 27.35
N GLY A 844 11.69 -19.06 27.03
CA GLY A 844 12.76 -19.99 27.43
C GLY A 844 12.43 -20.73 28.73
N SER A 845 13.31 -20.67 29.73
CA SER A 845 13.22 -21.49 30.94
C SER A 845 12.06 -21.09 31.88
N GLU A 846 11.68 -21.98 32.81
CA GLU A 846 10.66 -21.69 33.83
C GLU A 846 11.05 -20.48 34.71
N GLU A 847 12.34 -20.30 35.00
CA GLU A 847 12.83 -19.12 35.72
C GLU A 847 12.59 -17.83 34.92
N ALA A 848 12.78 -17.89 33.59
CA ALA A 848 12.57 -16.75 32.71
C ALA A 848 11.10 -16.28 32.70
N TYR A 849 10.13 -17.19 32.86
CA TYR A 849 8.72 -16.81 33.02
C TYR A 849 8.49 -15.91 34.23
N PHE A 850 9.15 -16.22 35.36
CA PHE A 850 9.08 -15.38 36.55
C PHE A 850 9.81 -14.05 36.34
N GLU A 851 11.07 -14.10 35.89
CA GLU A 851 11.96 -12.95 35.75
C GLU A 851 11.46 -11.92 34.73
N ARG A 852 10.68 -12.35 33.74
CA ARG A 852 10.22 -11.51 32.64
C ARG A 852 8.74 -11.18 32.70
N SER A 853 8.03 -11.57 33.75
CA SER A 853 6.63 -11.17 33.98
C SER A 853 6.57 -9.82 34.72
N PRO A 854 6.03 -8.75 34.11
CA PRO A 854 5.95 -7.43 34.75
C PRO A 854 5.27 -7.44 36.14
N ILE A 855 4.27 -8.30 36.34
CA ILE A 855 3.54 -8.42 37.61
C ILE A 855 4.43 -8.77 38.81
N ASN A 856 5.55 -9.48 38.59
CA ASN A 856 6.46 -9.89 39.66
C ASN A 856 7.40 -8.76 40.12
N PHE A 857 7.40 -7.64 39.40
CA PHE A 857 8.32 -6.52 39.64
C PHE A 857 7.58 -5.18 39.72
N VAL A 858 6.35 -5.21 40.27
CA VAL A 858 5.51 -4.02 40.47
C VAL A 858 6.28 -2.89 41.17
N ASP A 859 7.15 -3.20 42.12
CA ASP A 859 7.97 -2.21 42.83
C ASP A 859 8.89 -1.38 41.94
N LYS A 860 9.30 -1.91 40.78
CA LYS A 860 10.19 -1.23 39.82
C LYS A 860 9.47 -0.27 38.89
N PHE A 861 8.14 -0.33 38.79
CA PHE A 861 7.38 0.67 38.06
C PHE A 861 7.53 2.03 38.74
N SER A 862 7.87 3.05 37.96
CA SER A 862 8.14 4.41 38.44
C SER A 862 7.25 5.47 37.81
N CYS A 863 6.39 5.07 36.86
CA CYS A 863 5.63 5.99 36.04
C CYS A 863 4.16 5.57 35.85
N PRO A 864 3.29 6.48 35.41
CA PRO A 864 1.88 6.20 35.19
C PRO A 864 1.59 5.17 34.09
N VAL A 865 0.50 4.40 34.27
CA VAL A 865 0.04 3.37 33.32
C VAL A 865 -1.47 3.46 33.08
N ILE A 866 -1.90 3.36 31.82
CA ILE A 866 -3.32 3.17 31.46
C ILE A 866 -3.51 1.84 30.74
N LEU A 867 -4.60 1.14 31.07
CA LEU A 867 -4.91 -0.21 30.61
C LEU A 867 -6.27 -0.26 29.90
N PHE A 868 -6.35 -0.98 28.79
CA PHE A 868 -7.60 -1.20 28.06
C PHE A 868 -7.80 -2.68 27.78
N GLN A 869 -9.00 -3.22 28.01
CA GLN A 869 -9.25 -4.66 27.92
C GLN A 869 -10.63 -4.98 27.36
N GLY A 870 -10.71 -5.95 26.45
CA GLY A 870 -11.98 -6.55 26.01
C GLY A 870 -12.37 -7.69 26.94
N LEU A 871 -13.63 -7.75 27.38
CA LEU A 871 -14.09 -8.75 28.36
C LEU A 871 -14.33 -10.14 27.77
N GLU A 872 -14.41 -10.26 26.43
CA GLU A 872 -14.54 -11.53 25.71
C GLU A 872 -13.21 -12.03 25.12
N ASP A 873 -12.08 -11.42 25.50
CA ASP A 873 -10.76 -11.80 25.01
C ASP A 873 -10.35 -13.19 25.53
N LYS A 874 -10.05 -14.10 24.60
CA LYS A 874 -9.59 -15.48 24.85
C LYS A 874 -8.10 -15.68 24.57
N VAL A 875 -7.43 -14.68 23.99
CA VAL A 875 -5.99 -14.73 23.72
C VAL A 875 -5.24 -14.18 24.92
N VAL A 876 -5.63 -12.99 25.39
CA VAL A 876 -5.12 -12.37 26.62
C VAL A 876 -6.31 -12.07 27.53
N THR A 877 -6.51 -12.92 28.54
CA THR A 877 -7.70 -12.86 29.39
C THR A 877 -7.77 -11.57 30.21
N PRO A 878 -8.98 -11.08 30.56
CA PRO A 878 -9.13 -9.84 31.33
C PRO A 878 -8.41 -9.81 32.69
N ASP A 879 -8.18 -10.98 33.28
CA ASP A 879 -7.49 -11.10 34.55
C ASP A 879 -6.04 -10.58 34.49
N GLN A 880 -5.40 -10.61 33.32
CA GLN A 880 -4.08 -10.02 33.10
C GLN A 880 -4.08 -8.51 33.42
N ALA A 881 -5.03 -7.77 32.84
CA ALA A 881 -5.17 -6.33 33.05
C ALA A 881 -5.60 -6.00 34.50
N ARG A 882 -6.53 -6.77 35.08
CA ARG A 882 -7.01 -6.58 36.45
C ARG A 882 -5.91 -6.79 37.50
N LYS A 883 -5.09 -7.82 37.34
CA LYS A 883 -3.96 -8.13 38.23
C LYS A 883 -2.99 -6.96 38.32
N ILE A 884 -2.50 -6.50 37.16
CA ILE A 884 -1.52 -5.41 37.13
C ILE A 884 -2.11 -4.07 37.53
N TYR A 885 -3.35 -3.76 37.14
CA TYR A 885 -4.07 -2.57 37.61
C TYR A 885 -4.12 -2.51 39.14
N THR A 886 -4.56 -3.59 39.77
CA THR A 886 -4.72 -3.67 41.23
C THR A 886 -3.38 -3.50 41.93
N ALA A 887 -2.33 -4.16 41.43
CA ALA A 887 -1.00 -4.08 42.01
C ALA A 887 -0.39 -2.66 41.89
N LEU A 888 -0.49 -2.03 40.72
CA LEU A 888 0.00 -0.65 40.51
C LEU A 888 -0.79 0.36 41.35
N LYS A 889 -2.10 0.16 41.49
CA LYS A 889 -2.97 0.98 42.34
C LYS A 889 -2.55 0.88 43.81
N GLN A 890 -2.32 -0.34 44.31
CA GLN A 890 -1.86 -0.57 45.70
C GLN A 890 -0.47 0.01 45.96
N LYS A 891 0.41 0.00 44.95
CA LYS A 891 1.73 0.65 45.01
C LYS A 891 1.64 2.18 45.13
N GLY A 892 0.51 2.79 44.79
CA GLY A 892 0.33 4.24 44.79
C GLY A 892 0.75 4.93 43.49
N LEU A 893 0.90 4.19 42.38
CA LEU A 893 1.18 4.78 41.08
C LEU A 893 -0.10 5.30 40.41
N PRO A 894 -0.05 6.43 39.68
CA PRO A 894 -1.15 6.88 38.84
C PRO A 894 -1.53 5.82 37.81
N VAL A 895 -2.75 5.28 37.91
CA VAL A 895 -3.17 4.16 37.07
C VAL A 895 -4.65 4.23 36.70
N ALA A 896 -4.99 3.73 35.51
CA ALA A 896 -6.36 3.64 35.01
C ALA A 896 -6.60 2.30 34.29
N LEU A 897 -7.81 1.78 34.40
CA LEU A 897 -8.28 0.58 33.69
C LEU A 897 -9.64 0.85 33.03
N VAL A 898 -9.75 0.50 31.76
CA VAL A 898 -10.99 0.56 30.99
C VAL A 898 -11.30 -0.84 30.46
N GLU A 899 -12.51 -1.32 30.72
CA GLU A 899 -12.98 -2.64 30.29
C GLU A 899 -14.19 -2.50 29.34
N TYR A 900 -14.21 -3.28 28.27
CA TYR A 900 -15.23 -3.21 27.22
C TYR A 900 -16.03 -4.52 27.11
N GLU A 901 -17.34 -4.44 27.35
CA GLU A 901 -18.28 -5.53 27.09
C GLU A 901 -18.50 -5.75 25.59
N GLY A 902 -18.54 -7.03 25.16
CA GLY A 902 -18.72 -7.39 23.76
C GLY A 902 -17.52 -7.13 22.86
N GLU A 903 -16.33 -6.91 23.44
CA GLU A 903 -15.06 -6.84 22.71
C GLU A 903 -14.19 -8.05 23.04
N GLN A 904 -13.58 -8.62 22.00
CA GLN A 904 -12.65 -9.75 22.06
C GLN A 904 -11.19 -9.26 22.00
N HIS A 905 -10.27 -10.11 21.54
CA HIS A 905 -8.91 -9.69 21.20
C HIS A 905 -8.93 -8.66 20.05
N GLY A 906 -8.71 -7.40 20.40
CA GLY A 906 -8.79 -6.24 19.52
C GLY A 906 -10.19 -5.60 19.42
N PHE A 907 -10.23 -4.28 19.56
CA PHE A 907 -11.49 -3.50 19.54
C PHE A 907 -12.04 -3.35 18.13
N ARG A 908 -13.36 -3.51 17.98
CA ARG A 908 -14.08 -3.47 16.70
C ARG A 908 -15.26 -2.50 16.70
N LYS A 909 -15.83 -2.18 17.86
CA LYS A 909 -16.92 -1.20 17.96
C LYS A 909 -16.36 0.22 17.89
N ALA A 910 -17.00 1.08 17.10
CA ALA A 910 -16.49 2.41 16.82
C ALA A 910 -16.39 3.28 18.08
N GLU A 911 -17.35 3.14 19.00
CA GLU A 911 -17.39 3.83 20.29
C GLU A 911 -16.21 3.45 21.20
N ASN A 912 -15.80 2.18 21.20
CA ASN A 912 -14.69 1.69 22.03
C ASN A 912 -13.34 2.12 21.47
N ILE A 913 -13.18 2.07 20.15
CA ILE A 913 -11.98 2.57 19.45
C ILE A 913 -11.82 4.07 19.72
N LYS A 914 -12.91 4.85 19.55
CA LYS A 914 -12.93 6.28 19.85
C LYS A 914 -12.50 6.56 21.29
N TYR A 915 -13.18 5.94 22.25
CA TYR A 915 -12.92 6.18 23.67
C TYR A 915 -11.48 5.82 24.04
N THR A 916 -10.97 4.69 23.54
CA THR A 916 -9.58 4.25 23.78
C THR A 916 -8.56 5.30 23.30
N LEU A 917 -8.77 5.87 22.11
CA LEU A 917 -7.85 6.85 21.53
C LEU A 917 -7.89 8.19 22.28
N GLU A 918 -9.09 8.68 22.59
CA GLU A 918 -9.30 9.92 23.34
C GLU A 918 -8.70 9.84 24.75
N GLN A 919 -8.95 8.74 25.46
CA GLN A 919 -8.46 8.56 26.82
C GLN A 919 -6.95 8.38 26.88
N GLN A 920 -6.31 7.72 25.91
CA GLN A 920 -4.84 7.69 25.82
C GLN A 920 -4.25 9.11 25.66
N MET A 921 -4.81 9.93 24.77
CA MET A 921 -4.35 11.31 24.55
C MET A 921 -4.46 12.14 25.83
N VAL A 922 -5.63 12.11 26.47
CA VAL A 922 -5.86 12.85 27.71
C VAL A 922 -4.96 12.36 28.84
N PHE A 923 -4.77 11.04 28.98
CA PHE A 923 -3.89 10.46 30.00
C PHE A 923 -2.46 10.98 29.86
N PHE A 924 -1.86 10.90 28.67
CA PHE A 924 -0.50 11.39 28.46
C PHE A 924 -0.40 12.92 28.55
N ALA A 925 -1.38 13.66 28.06
CA ALA A 925 -1.40 15.12 28.15
C ALA A 925 -1.39 15.61 29.61
N ARG A 926 -2.22 14.98 30.47
CA ARG A 926 -2.34 15.34 31.89
C ARG A 926 -1.09 15.04 32.70
N LEU A 927 -0.40 13.94 32.39
CA LEU A 927 0.69 13.42 33.23
C LEU A 927 2.07 13.87 32.74
N ILE A 928 2.30 13.92 31.43
CA ILE A 928 3.62 14.11 30.82
C ILE A 928 3.64 15.30 29.86
N GLY A 929 2.53 15.55 29.17
CA GLY A 929 2.45 16.56 28.12
C GLY A 929 2.58 18.00 28.60
N ASN A 930 2.11 18.30 29.83
CA ASN A 930 1.98 19.66 30.36
C ASN A 930 1.20 20.61 29.42
N PHE A 931 0.26 20.05 28.66
CA PHE A 931 -0.56 20.80 27.72
C PHE A 931 -2.03 20.42 27.87
N LYS A 932 -2.92 21.32 27.44
CA LYS A 932 -4.35 21.03 27.34
C LYS A 932 -4.65 20.46 25.95
N VAL A 933 -5.30 19.30 25.91
CA VAL A 933 -5.79 18.71 24.65
C VAL A 933 -6.78 19.67 23.99
N ALA A 934 -6.67 19.85 22.68
CA ALA A 934 -7.52 20.79 21.93
C ALA A 934 -8.99 20.34 21.81
N ASP A 935 -9.21 19.02 21.89
CA ASP A 935 -10.53 18.41 21.78
C ASP A 935 -11.25 18.41 23.13
N GLU A 936 -12.58 18.61 23.11
CA GLU A 936 -13.42 18.48 24.30
C GLU A 936 -13.65 17.01 24.63
N ILE A 937 -12.84 16.47 25.54
CA ILE A 937 -12.89 15.08 25.98
C ILE A 937 -13.14 15.08 27.48
N THR A 938 -14.17 14.33 27.91
CA THR A 938 -14.38 14.06 29.34
C THR A 938 -13.29 13.11 29.83
N PRO A 939 -12.39 13.55 30.73
CA PRO A 939 -11.32 12.70 31.23
C PRO A 939 -11.89 11.57 32.08
N LEU A 940 -11.35 10.37 31.91
CA LEU A 940 -11.57 9.29 32.86
C LEU A 940 -10.85 9.59 34.20
N LYS A 941 -11.32 8.97 35.28
CA LYS A 941 -10.68 9.07 36.60
C LYS A 941 -9.35 8.30 36.64
N ILE A 942 -8.27 8.93 37.06
CA ILE A 942 -6.97 8.29 37.27
C ILE A 942 -6.79 8.03 38.76
N ASP A 943 -6.74 6.76 39.17
CA ASP A 943 -6.47 6.40 40.56
C ASP A 943 -5.06 6.84 40.96
N ASN A 944 -4.88 7.27 42.22
CA ASN A 944 -3.64 7.85 42.75
C ASN A 944 -3.21 9.17 42.07
N LEU A 945 -4.14 9.85 41.40
CA LEU A 945 -3.99 11.22 40.89
C LEU A 945 -5.21 12.09 41.22
N ASP A 946 -6.42 11.55 41.00
CA ASP A 946 -7.73 12.22 41.17
C ASP A 946 -8.44 11.93 42.50
#